data_AF-A0A1G1A227-F1
#
_entry.id   AF-A0A1G1A227-F1
#
_cell.length_a   1.000
_cell.length_b   1.000
_cell.length_c   1.000
_cell.angle_alpha   90.00
_cell.angle_beta   90.00
_cell.angle_gamma   90.00
#
_symmetry.space_group_name_H-M   'P 1'
#
loop_
_entity.id
_entity.type
_entity.pdbx_description
1 polymer ?
#
loop_
_entity_poly.entity_id
_entity_poly.type
_entity_poly.pdbx_seq_one_letter_code
_entity_poly.pdbx_strand_id
1 'polypeptide(L)'
;MIKPVCMVVVLFVLSLPVRMSAGPEREPPARGFTLVADDDCGNPGQQPHLAVGGNWAIPEAEREALKITDTRLLTCAHGIQQGARVVFRYVGLRPAARYIARIHYFNMAYDRAVGVEADGENLDVARELPMQQQVTRTLTLPPSIYRDAVVSLSFFHTTGPSALVSAIELWSDTPGLMEPVGSFIRFRVDQLPDPAATVNVTGVMKVHHSPWTLSGLKLTPEPVKETGWTPWVDLRGQPGNANGSLILSIPKGAKGITRFSLVQDDSVFMRDFDWNEPDGAKIIVTPDFADLRTFREQERRYYFRTLEQTGGQLYPLARPPLFFGNAWGYTTGGAAEYMVKSFRLMGFNSVVTSEDAAKYETLYGWHSQAGQYGPPGFMPYDEDQARGQFNAYYEKFFGDGKGQGATPGIRIFQLADEPGETALKPADATAGFRRWLAAQGVKTSVFGKSTLDEVEMLMKDPKTPEENKRYYWSRRYQSYITPKRFALAAEAVRKQGPNPDVQSYVALSGHALYFPSKMSLDMFQLAQYPGLMPGISDWMTSGSWNWDSHQAVAFSVAPFNAGARRYGADFGKPPRSFPMMHCVNPSLFRGYTQLGNQCKFISYYNYGPDYEVTEGYWSHSGLGWAVMHLNNQAAQMDDILGPGLMRPSRVALLYSAPQEIWWPQGSFADKRATFLALAHSYYQPELVTEEQVLEGALAHYDALLVLEQYVSRTVQDRIGEWVKGGGLLWACADALVCDEYKEPYDLLQQLTGLKRDHSKPLGVSVQLLPVEGETAIKEHEVPPQGRSKETIRPGVFEWPGAAIRATYSDQHPAMGMKPAGKGRVVYLGHRAGLAYSRRAGARGAFKWWPDSGQREVLYVPLKEAGVGQDLVVSGPLVMASALSTEAGTVVILYNMHAEAQTNLVVSLKEPDRPHSVQWCGWDRRLVDLPYAYTNGCVEMSGFNLPGSGAMIVVRRTPAPADDRLNIMQRNAERDLGSDDWQAMSAGAWFAGFFADWNLGDRLIPLLTHEHWAVRRSAAESLGRLEFKPALKALQAALDKETDSHALVDQLDALSRLDPKEAARRARRCAEHPDWFVRNEAKRIAARLDKR
;
A
#
# COMPACT_ATOMS: atom_id res chain seq x y z
N MET A 1 12.32 -23.71 -35.45
CA MET A 1 13.30 -24.80 -35.69
C MET A 1 14.65 -24.13 -35.94
N ILE A 2 15.73 -24.65 -35.31
CA ILE A 2 17.14 -24.19 -35.23
C ILE A 2 17.50 -23.89 -33.76
N LYS A 3 18.15 -24.88 -33.14
CA LYS A 3 18.77 -24.83 -31.81
C LYS A 3 20.20 -24.29 -31.94
N PRO A 4 20.71 -23.46 -31.03
CA PRO A 4 22.14 -23.37 -30.79
C PRO A 4 22.55 -24.41 -29.75
N VAL A 5 23.46 -25.29 -30.15
CA VAL A 5 24.22 -26.17 -29.26
C VAL A 5 25.32 -25.32 -28.64
N CYS A 6 25.21 -25.00 -27.35
CA CYS A 6 26.34 -24.49 -26.57
C CYS A 6 26.96 -25.66 -25.80
N MET A 7 28.10 -26.10 -26.32
CA MET A 7 29.02 -27.04 -25.71
C MET A 7 29.66 -26.36 -24.49
N VAL A 8 29.20 -26.73 -23.29
CA VAL A 8 29.80 -26.28 -22.02
C VAL A 8 31.13 -27.03 -21.85
N VAL A 9 32.23 -26.32 -22.03
CA VAL A 9 33.55 -26.76 -21.57
C VAL A 9 33.52 -26.74 -20.04
N VAL A 10 33.47 -27.93 -19.43
CA VAL A 10 33.66 -28.10 -17.99
C VAL A 10 35.13 -27.82 -17.68
N LEU A 11 35.43 -26.58 -17.31
CA LEU A 11 36.65 -26.27 -16.56
C LEU A 11 36.40 -26.72 -15.12
N PHE A 12 36.92 -27.91 -14.78
CA PHE A 12 37.18 -28.27 -13.39
C PHE A 12 38.22 -27.27 -12.85
N VAL A 13 37.75 -26.14 -12.30
CA VAL A 13 38.54 -25.38 -11.35
C VAL A 13 38.48 -26.18 -10.06
N LEU A 14 39.51 -27.00 -9.83
CA LEU A 14 39.86 -27.44 -8.49
C LEU A 14 40.00 -26.17 -7.64
N SER A 15 38.98 -25.85 -6.87
CA SER A 15 39.05 -24.86 -5.81
C SER A 15 39.99 -25.40 -4.74
N LEU A 16 41.29 -25.18 -4.96
CA LEU A 16 42.27 -25.16 -3.90
C LEU A 16 41.75 -24.18 -2.84
N PRO A 17 41.84 -24.51 -1.54
CA PRO A 17 41.49 -23.56 -0.50
C PRO A 17 42.35 -22.32 -0.70
N VAL A 18 41.70 -21.17 -0.86
CA VAL A 18 42.38 -19.88 -0.75
C VAL A 18 42.88 -19.81 0.68
N ARG A 19 44.14 -20.20 0.90
CA ARG A 19 44.87 -19.74 2.07
C ARG A 19 44.85 -18.22 1.98
N MET A 20 44.16 -17.56 2.91
CA MET A 20 44.41 -16.14 3.18
C MET A 20 45.92 -15.99 3.26
N SER A 21 46.50 -15.17 2.38
CA SER A 21 47.88 -14.73 2.56
C SER A 21 47.93 -14.14 3.96
N ALA A 22 48.77 -14.68 4.83
CA ALA A 22 49.05 -14.09 6.12
C ALA A 22 49.48 -12.64 5.86
N GLY A 23 48.60 -11.69 6.21
CA GLY A 23 49.02 -10.32 6.40
C GLY A 23 50.13 -10.27 7.47
N PRO A 24 50.81 -9.13 7.63
CA PRO A 24 51.81 -8.99 8.68
C PRO A 24 51.23 -9.50 10.01
N GLU A 25 51.97 -10.37 10.70
CA GLU A 25 51.58 -10.96 11.98
C GLU A 25 51.14 -9.84 12.94
N ARG A 26 49.83 -9.69 13.14
CA ARG A 26 49.29 -8.61 13.99
C ARG A 26 49.44 -9.01 15.44
N GLU A 27 49.98 -8.12 16.25
CA GLU A 27 50.17 -8.39 17.68
C GLU A 27 48.80 -8.59 18.37
N PRO A 28 48.59 -9.72 19.06
CA PRO A 28 47.33 -10.00 19.73
C PRO A 28 47.12 -9.04 20.91
N PRO A 29 45.86 -8.67 21.23
CA PRO A 29 45.57 -7.74 22.32
C PRO A 29 45.88 -8.32 23.70
N ALA A 30 46.00 -9.64 23.81
CA ALA A 30 46.40 -10.34 25.02
C ALA A 30 47.10 -11.66 24.66
N ARG A 31 47.98 -12.13 25.55
CA ARG A 31 48.67 -13.41 25.39
C ARG A 31 47.65 -14.56 25.34
N GLY A 32 47.81 -15.46 24.37
CA GLY A 32 46.95 -16.63 24.20
C GLY A 32 45.70 -16.38 23.33
N PHE A 33 45.51 -15.18 22.80
CA PHE A 33 44.42 -14.88 21.87
C PHE A 33 44.90 -14.94 20.41
N THR A 34 44.05 -15.47 19.53
CA THR A 34 44.26 -15.51 18.07
C THR A 34 43.13 -14.77 17.35
N LEU A 35 43.43 -14.15 16.21
CA LEU A 35 42.46 -13.42 15.40
C LEU A 35 41.47 -14.42 14.78
N VAL A 36 40.17 -14.17 14.94
CA VAL A 36 39.09 -15.05 14.45
C VAL A 36 38.12 -14.38 13.48
N ALA A 37 38.05 -13.04 13.46
CA ALA A 37 37.38 -12.25 12.44
C ALA A 37 38.06 -10.89 12.24
N ASP A 38 38.03 -10.35 11.02
CA ASP A 38 38.60 -9.05 10.65
C ASP A 38 37.67 -8.37 9.63
N ASP A 39 37.12 -7.21 10.00
CA ASP A 39 36.27 -6.39 9.14
C ASP A 39 36.96 -5.04 8.88
N ASP A 40 37.15 -4.69 7.61
CA ASP A 40 37.74 -3.41 7.18
C ASP A 40 36.72 -2.25 7.06
N CYS A 41 35.50 -2.47 7.57
CA CYS A 41 34.42 -1.50 7.79
C CYS A 41 34.39 -0.31 6.78
N GLY A 42 33.91 -0.48 5.55
CA GLY A 42 33.86 0.51 4.47
C GLY A 42 34.12 -0.04 3.04
N ASN A 43 34.68 -1.23 2.87
CA ASN A 43 34.70 -2.04 1.64
C ASN A 43 33.62 -3.16 1.61
N PRO A 44 32.58 -3.07 0.76
CA PRO A 44 31.53 -4.09 0.71
C PRO A 44 32.01 -5.53 0.43
N GLY A 45 33.15 -5.70 -0.25
CA GLY A 45 33.71 -7.02 -0.56
C GLY A 45 34.50 -7.66 0.59
N GLN A 46 34.78 -6.91 1.66
CA GLN A 46 35.62 -7.34 2.79
C GLN A 46 34.95 -7.14 4.16
N GLN A 47 33.66 -6.75 4.22
CA GLN A 47 32.84 -6.83 5.44
C GLN A 47 31.66 -7.79 5.28
N PRO A 48 31.82 -9.04 5.70
CA PRO A 48 30.69 -9.95 5.76
C PRO A 48 29.70 -9.63 6.91
N HIS A 49 30.07 -8.84 7.92
CA HIS A 49 29.30 -8.73 9.17
C HIS A 49 28.51 -7.42 9.38
N LEU A 50 28.52 -6.46 8.44
CA LEU A 50 27.78 -5.21 8.59
C LEU A 50 26.27 -5.45 8.47
N ALA A 51 25.53 -5.30 9.58
CA ALA A 51 24.08 -5.51 9.65
C ALA A 51 23.27 -4.21 9.52
N VAL A 52 23.78 -3.08 10.01
CA VAL A 52 23.16 -1.75 9.89
C VAL A 52 24.25 -0.70 9.66
N GLY A 53 24.13 0.11 8.61
CA GLY A 53 25.08 1.17 8.29
C GLY A 53 25.26 1.34 6.78
N GLY A 54 25.90 2.44 6.39
CA GLY A 54 26.39 2.68 5.04
C GLY A 54 27.91 2.62 5.00
N ASN A 55 28.47 2.33 3.84
CA ASN A 55 29.91 2.28 3.62
C ASN A 55 30.38 3.55 2.90
N TRP A 56 31.51 4.09 3.34
CA TRP A 56 32.13 5.26 2.73
C TRP A 56 33.64 5.08 2.62
N ALA A 57 34.22 5.60 1.54
CA ALA A 57 35.65 5.57 1.28
C ALA A 57 36.20 6.98 1.13
N ILE A 58 37.40 7.22 1.68
CA ILE A 58 38.12 8.48 1.52
C ILE A 58 38.40 8.72 0.03
N PRO A 59 38.09 9.91 -0.52
CA PRO A 59 38.40 10.25 -1.90
C PRO A 59 39.89 10.12 -2.20
N GLU A 60 40.23 9.61 -3.40
CA GLU A 60 41.63 9.33 -3.78
C GLU A 60 42.55 10.55 -3.63
N ALA A 61 42.07 11.74 -4.00
CA ALA A 61 42.80 13.00 -3.87
C ALA A 61 43.14 13.40 -2.42
N GLU A 62 42.42 12.88 -1.42
CA GLU A 62 42.67 13.17 0.00
C GLU A 62 43.60 12.13 0.66
N ARG A 63 43.83 10.97 0.03
CA ARG A 63 44.59 9.86 0.64
C ARG A 63 46.08 10.17 0.79
N GLU A 64 46.68 10.85 -0.18
CA GLU A 64 48.12 11.17 -0.18
C GLU A 64 48.51 12.10 0.99
N ALA A 65 47.58 12.95 1.45
CA ALA A 65 47.83 13.90 2.55
C ALA A 65 47.79 13.25 3.93
N LEU A 66 47.09 12.11 4.11
CA LEU A 66 46.76 11.55 5.42
C LEU A 66 47.84 10.59 5.98
N LYS A 67 48.80 10.15 5.17
CA LYS A 67 49.91 9.24 5.58
C LYS A 67 49.45 8.01 6.39
N ILE A 68 48.27 7.47 6.09
CA ILE A 68 47.71 6.30 6.76
C ILE A 68 48.42 5.05 6.26
N THR A 69 49.02 4.27 7.18
CA THR A 69 49.75 3.03 6.86
C THR A 69 48.84 1.79 6.84
N ASP A 70 47.74 1.81 7.60
CA ASP A 70 46.72 0.75 7.59
C ASP A 70 45.62 1.10 6.59
N THR A 71 45.63 0.44 5.43
CA THR A 71 44.71 0.73 4.32
C THR A 71 43.24 0.50 4.68
N ARG A 72 42.93 -0.27 5.74
CA ARG A 72 41.54 -0.45 6.24
C ARG A 72 40.93 0.86 6.72
N LEU A 73 41.75 1.77 7.24
CA LEU A 73 41.30 3.07 7.75
C LEU A 73 40.98 4.08 6.65
N LEU A 74 41.24 3.72 5.39
CA LEU A 74 40.85 4.52 4.23
C LEU A 74 39.35 4.40 3.91
N THR A 75 38.66 3.50 4.59
CA THR A 75 37.22 3.31 4.49
C THR A 75 36.57 3.29 5.89
N CYS A 76 35.28 3.60 5.96
CA CYS A 76 34.51 3.56 7.21
C CYS A 76 33.07 3.07 6.97
N ALA A 77 32.49 2.40 7.96
CA ALA A 77 31.05 2.20 8.09
C ALA A 77 30.46 3.34 8.93
N HIS A 78 29.32 3.90 8.49
CA HIS A 78 28.69 5.06 9.12
C HIS A 78 27.16 4.93 9.22
N GLY A 79 26.53 5.68 10.13
CA GLY A 79 25.08 5.77 10.21
C GLY A 79 24.48 6.47 8.96
N ILE A 80 23.42 5.89 8.38
CA ILE A 80 22.77 6.38 7.13
C ILE A 80 21.89 7.62 7.37
N GLN A 81 21.38 7.79 8.60
CA GLN A 81 20.58 8.94 9.02
C GLN A 81 21.14 9.52 10.33
N GLN A 82 20.82 10.77 10.62
CA GLN A 82 21.20 11.41 11.89
C GLN A 82 20.59 10.64 13.07
N GLY A 83 21.40 10.34 14.09
CA GLY A 83 20.99 9.46 15.20
C GLY A 83 21.11 7.95 14.92
N ALA A 84 21.40 7.52 13.68
CA ALA A 84 21.50 6.10 13.36
C ALA A 84 22.76 5.44 13.94
N ARG A 85 22.60 4.20 14.40
CA ARG A 85 23.67 3.32 14.89
C ARG A 85 24.34 2.59 13.72
N VAL A 86 25.59 2.17 13.91
CA VAL A 86 26.24 1.18 13.04
C VAL A 86 26.25 -0.15 13.78
N VAL A 87 25.86 -1.25 13.15
CA VAL A 87 25.75 -2.56 13.81
C VAL A 87 26.51 -3.61 13.02
N PHE A 88 27.44 -4.29 13.67
CA PHE A 88 28.14 -5.47 13.16
C PHE A 88 27.64 -6.70 13.89
N ARG A 89 27.37 -7.79 13.17
CA ARG A 89 26.87 -9.03 13.73
C ARG A 89 27.81 -10.18 13.43
N TYR A 90 28.33 -10.79 14.49
CA TYR A 90 29.18 -11.97 14.42
C TYR A 90 28.38 -13.18 14.87
N VAL A 91 28.51 -14.28 14.12
CA VAL A 91 27.72 -15.50 14.30
C VAL A 91 28.68 -16.69 14.32
N GLY A 92 28.46 -17.64 15.23
CA GLY A 92 29.33 -18.81 15.42
C GLY A 92 30.33 -18.69 16.57
N LEU A 93 30.08 -17.82 17.53
CA LEU A 93 30.92 -17.70 18.73
C LEU A 93 30.73 -18.94 19.62
N ARG A 94 31.81 -19.43 20.24
CA ARG A 94 31.79 -20.56 21.15
C ARG A 94 31.52 -20.06 22.57
N PRO A 95 30.43 -20.46 23.22
CA PRO A 95 30.11 -19.97 24.57
C PRO A 95 31.17 -20.25 25.65
N ALA A 96 32.04 -21.25 25.43
CA ALA A 96 33.14 -21.60 26.34
C ALA A 96 34.45 -20.83 26.09
N ALA A 97 34.55 -20.07 24.99
CA ALA A 97 35.73 -19.27 24.64
C ALA A 97 35.61 -17.84 25.20
N ARG A 98 36.75 -17.14 25.31
CA ARG A 98 36.82 -15.72 25.67
C ARG A 98 37.12 -14.90 24.45
N TYR A 99 36.47 -13.74 24.33
CA TYR A 99 36.60 -12.86 23.17
C TYR A 99 37.05 -11.44 23.52
N ILE A 100 37.85 -10.85 22.64
CA ILE A 100 38.28 -9.45 22.69
C ILE A 100 37.99 -8.81 21.34
N ALA A 101 37.26 -7.69 21.33
CA ALA A 101 37.08 -6.86 20.15
C ALA A 101 38.08 -5.70 20.18
N ARG A 102 38.94 -5.59 19.16
CA ARG A 102 39.80 -4.43 18.92
C ARG A 102 39.20 -3.61 17.78
N ILE A 103 38.90 -2.36 18.05
CA ILE A 103 38.12 -1.50 17.18
C ILE A 103 38.95 -0.30 16.81
N HIS A 104 39.01 0.01 15.52
CA HIS A 104 39.76 1.13 14.98
C HIS A 104 38.79 2.17 14.40
N TYR A 105 39.10 3.42 14.69
CA TYR A 105 38.37 4.59 14.22
C TYR A 105 39.33 5.55 13.53
N PHE A 106 38.89 6.09 12.39
CA PHE A 106 39.57 7.20 11.74
C PHE A 106 38.55 8.29 11.41
N ASN A 107 38.52 9.36 12.21
CA ASN A 107 37.56 10.43 12.04
C ASN A 107 38.09 11.49 11.06
N MET A 108 37.59 11.48 9.83
CA MET A 108 38.02 12.44 8.79
C MET A 108 37.52 13.86 9.01
N ALA A 109 36.27 14.00 9.44
CA ALA A 109 35.55 15.26 9.48
C ALA A 109 34.49 15.26 10.59
N TYR A 110 34.21 16.45 11.13
CA TYR A 110 33.28 16.74 12.24
C TYR A 110 33.75 16.28 13.62
N ASP A 111 33.30 16.98 14.65
CA ASP A 111 33.42 16.51 16.03
C ASP A 111 32.50 15.29 16.20
N ARG A 112 33.07 14.16 16.62
CA ARG A 112 32.33 12.91 16.84
C ARG A 112 32.68 12.34 18.19
N ALA A 113 31.66 11.82 18.88
CA ALA A 113 31.85 10.99 20.05
C ALA A 113 31.10 9.67 19.85
N VAL A 114 31.82 8.55 19.87
CA VAL A 114 31.28 7.22 19.55
C VAL A 114 31.45 6.28 20.74
N GLY A 115 30.39 5.56 21.08
CA GLY A 115 30.36 4.51 22.10
C GLY A 115 29.98 3.16 21.50
N VAL A 116 30.18 2.09 22.27
CA VAL A 116 29.97 0.71 21.81
C VAL A 116 29.12 -0.06 22.82
N GLU A 117 28.03 -0.62 22.35
CA GLU A 117 27.22 -1.61 23.08
C GLU A 117 27.36 -2.97 22.41
N ALA A 118 27.18 -4.05 23.16
CA ALA A 118 26.99 -5.39 22.61
C ALA A 118 25.75 -6.05 23.20
N ASP A 119 24.78 -6.36 22.33
CA ASP A 119 23.47 -6.93 22.70
C ASP A 119 22.78 -6.22 23.89
N GLY A 120 22.94 -4.89 23.95
CA GLY A 120 22.36 -4.02 24.97
C GLY A 120 23.21 -3.82 26.23
N GLU A 121 24.32 -4.55 26.39
CA GLU A 121 25.32 -4.28 27.42
C GLU A 121 26.29 -3.20 26.93
N ASN A 122 26.53 -2.18 27.74
CA ASN A 122 27.45 -1.10 27.37
C ASN A 122 28.91 -1.55 27.55
N LEU A 123 29.65 -1.64 26.45
CA LEU A 123 31.06 -2.05 26.45
C LEU A 123 32.00 -0.85 26.59
N ASP A 124 31.64 0.31 26.05
CA ASP A 124 32.36 1.57 26.24
C ASP A 124 31.41 2.77 26.06
N VAL A 125 31.60 3.77 26.92
CA VAL A 125 30.87 5.04 26.83
C VAL A 125 31.29 5.83 25.59
N ALA A 126 30.43 6.72 25.12
CA ALA A 126 30.77 7.56 23.97
C ALA A 126 31.94 8.50 24.30
N ARG A 127 33.01 8.42 23.50
CA ARG A 127 34.23 9.23 23.66
C ARG A 127 34.55 9.97 22.38
N GLU A 128 35.13 11.15 22.52
CA GLU A 128 35.56 11.96 21.39
C GLU A 128 36.59 11.23 20.52
N LEU A 129 36.40 11.33 19.22
CA LEU A 129 37.30 10.82 18.19
C LEU A 129 38.06 12.00 17.56
N PRO A 130 39.36 12.19 17.86
CA PRO A 130 40.17 13.27 17.29
C PRO A 130 40.19 13.18 15.76
N MET A 131 40.09 14.35 15.12
CA MET A 131 40.11 14.45 13.67
C MET A 131 41.48 14.05 13.12
N GLN A 132 41.47 13.33 11.98
CA GLN A 132 42.66 12.90 11.24
C GLN A 132 43.66 12.08 12.08
N GLN A 133 43.18 11.41 13.14
CA GLN A 133 43.99 10.53 13.97
C GLN A 133 43.32 9.17 14.10
N GLN A 134 44.15 8.12 14.07
CA GLN A 134 43.68 6.77 14.37
C GLN A 134 43.46 6.62 15.87
N VAL A 135 42.28 6.16 16.25
CA VAL A 135 41.99 5.70 17.60
C VAL A 135 41.74 4.21 17.58
N THR A 136 42.44 3.48 18.44
CA THR A 136 42.21 2.05 18.65
C THR A 136 41.66 1.83 20.07
N ARG A 137 40.62 1.01 20.18
CA ARG A 137 40.00 0.59 21.44
C ARG A 137 40.02 -0.93 21.53
N THR A 138 40.33 -1.47 22.69
CA THR A 138 40.31 -2.92 22.94
C THR A 138 39.29 -3.19 24.04
N LEU A 139 38.25 -3.96 23.73
CA LEU A 139 37.11 -4.23 24.59
C LEU A 139 37.01 -5.75 24.82
N THR A 140 36.96 -6.18 26.08
CA THR A 140 36.66 -7.59 26.40
C THR A 140 35.17 -7.81 26.27
N LEU A 141 34.77 -8.89 25.59
CA LEU A 141 33.38 -9.28 25.46
C LEU A 141 32.98 -10.13 26.68
N PRO A 142 31.94 -9.75 27.45
CA PRO A 142 31.43 -10.57 28.54
C PRO A 142 30.85 -11.92 28.05
N PRO A 143 31.02 -13.04 28.77
CA PRO A 143 30.38 -14.31 28.39
C PRO A 143 28.85 -14.25 28.26
N SER A 144 28.20 -13.30 28.93
CA SER A 144 26.75 -13.10 28.89
C SER A 144 26.22 -12.63 27.53
N ILE A 145 27.04 -12.00 26.69
CA ILE A 145 26.61 -11.41 25.41
C ILE A 145 26.72 -12.39 24.22
N TYR A 146 27.63 -13.36 24.24
CA TYR A 146 27.79 -14.36 23.16
C TYR A 146 27.32 -15.78 23.55
N ARG A 147 26.50 -15.89 24.61
CA ARG A 147 25.94 -17.17 25.06
C ARG A 147 25.13 -17.91 23.98
N ASP A 148 24.49 -17.15 23.09
CA ASP A 148 23.65 -17.67 22.01
C ASP A 148 24.43 -17.83 20.70
N ALA A 149 25.77 -17.91 20.79
CA ALA A 149 26.71 -17.99 19.66
C ALA A 149 26.65 -16.82 18.65
N VAL A 150 25.88 -15.78 18.97
CA VAL A 150 25.74 -14.55 18.18
C VAL A 150 26.10 -13.37 19.07
N VAL A 151 26.78 -12.37 18.51
CA VAL A 151 26.98 -11.07 19.16
C VAL A 151 26.73 -9.94 18.18
N SER A 152 25.95 -8.94 18.58
CA SER A 152 25.80 -7.70 17.80
C SER A 152 26.53 -6.55 18.46
N LEU A 153 27.61 -6.07 17.85
CA LEU A 153 28.31 -4.86 18.26
C LEU A 153 27.60 -3.64 17.66
N SER A 154 27.04 -2.78 18.51
CA SER A 154 26.30 -1.58 18.12
C SER A 154 27.06 -0.31 18.52
N PHE A 155 27.49 0.43 17.50
CA PHE A 155 28.14 1.72 17.62
C PHE A 155 27.09 2.83 17.62
N PHE A 156 27.08 3.65 18.67
CA PHE A 156 26.21 4.81 18.81
C PHE A 156 27.03 6.08 18.96
N HIS A 157 26.43 7.25 18.69
CA HIS A 157 27.10 8.53 18.86
C HIS A 157 26.31 9.45 19.78
N THR A 158 27.01 10.33 20.48
CA THR A 158 26.42 11.42 21.28
C THR A 158 26.68 12.81 20.69
N THR A 159 27.69 12.92 19.82
CA THR A 159 28.08 14.16 19.13
C THR A 159 28.40 13.85 17.67
N GLY A 160 28.15 14.81 16.77
CA GLY A 160 28.39 14.68 15.35
C GLY A 160 27.20 14.11 14.56
N PRO A 161 27.33 13.94 13.24
CA PRO A 161 26.19 13.59 12.39
C PRO A 161 25.82 12.09 12.43
N SER A 162 26.74 11.21 12.82
CA SER A 162 26.50 9.75 12.89
C SER A 162 27.60 9.01 13.67
N ALA A 163 27.36 7.75 14.03
CA ALA A 163 28.42 6.83 14.47
C ALA A 163 29.32 6.45 13.28
N LEU A 164 30.59 6.16 13.56
CA LEU A 164 31.62 5.82 12.57
C LEU A 164 32.53 4.71 13.13
N VAL A 165 32.93 3.75 12.29
CA VAL A 165 33.92 2.71 12.61
C VAL A 165 34.70 2.34 11.35
N SER A 166 36.02 2.14 11.48
CA SER A 166 36.94 1.97 10.34
C SER A 166 37.55 0.58 10.24
N ALA A 167 37.70 -0.15 11.35
CA ALA A 167 37.99 -1.59 11.31
C ALA A 167 37.60 -2.25 12.63
N ILE A 168 37.28 -3.55 12.60
CA ILE A 168 37.00 -4.37 13.78
C ILE A 168 37.78 -5.67 13.67
N GLU A 169 38.55 -5.99 14.71
CA GLU A 169 39.23 -7.26 14.87
C GLU A 169 38.60 -8.01 16.04
N LEU A 170 38.14 -9.23 15.81
CA LEU A 170 37.65 -10.11 16.86
C LEU A 170 38.69 -11.18 17.16
N TRP A 171 39.08 -11.29 18.43
CA TRP A 171 40.11 -12.20 18.91
C TRP A 171 39.51 -13.19 19.91
N SER A 172 39.99 -14.43 19.90
CA SER A 172 39.53 -15.53 20.76
C SER A 172 40.70 -16.24 21.43
N ASP A 173 40.54 -16.69 22.68
CA ASP A 173 41.51 -17.57 23.36
C ASP A 173 41.47 -19.03 22.85
N THR A 174 40.47 -19.35 22.04
CA THR A 174 40.33 -20.63 21.34
C THR A 174 40.59 -20.42 19.86
N PRO A 175 41.60 -21.07 19.25
CA PRO A 175 41.97 -20.87 17.86
C PRO A 175 40.96 -21.47 16.87
N GLY A 176 40.83 -20.83 15.71
CA GLY A 176 39.95 -21.22 14.60
C GLY A 176 39.27 -20.00 13.98
N LEU A 177 39.24 -19.91 12.65
CA LEU A 177 38.38 -18.93 11.96
C LEU A 177 36.90 -19.24 12.30
N MET A 178 36.01 -18.26 12.19
CA MET A 178 34.56 -18.51 12.21
C MET A 178 34.06 -19.34 11.00
N GLU A 179 34.86 -20.22 10.36
CA GLU A 179 34.54 -20.92 9.09
C GLU A 179 34.16 -22.42 9.22
N PRO A 180 33.33 -22.98 8.31
CA PRO A 180 32.25 -22.37 7.55
C PRO A 180 30.96 -22.39 8.37
N VAL A 181 30.30 -21.24 8.37
CA VAL A 181 28.91 -21.00 8.75
C VAL A 181 28.04 -21.95 7.91
N GLY A 182 27.74 -23.16 8.38
CA GLY A 182 26.72 -24.00 7.75
C GLY A 182 25.33 -23.59 8.25
N SER A 183 24.28 -24.20 7.69
CA SER A 183 22.92 -24.07 8.23
C SER A 183 22.39 -25.46 8.49
N PHE A 184 22.81 -26.05 9.60
CA PHE A 184 22.45 -27.42 9.90
C PHE A 184 21.21 -27.47 10.78
N ILE A 185 20.29 -28.35 10.40
CA ILE A 185 19.16 -28.70 11.24
C ILE A 185 19.15 -30.19 11.52
N ARG A 186 18.64 -30.56 12.68
CA ARG A 186 18.30 -31.94 13.00
C ARG A 186 17.09 -31.98 13.93
N PHE A 187 16.52 -33.16 14.10
CA PHE A 187 15.32 -33.36 14.88
C PHE A 187 15.61 -34.33 16.03
N ARG A 188 15.11 -34.02 17.23
CA ARG A 188 15.02 -35.01 18.31
C ARG A 188 13.59 -35.50 18.37
N VAL A 189 13.37 -36.78 18.14
CA VAL A 189 12.05 -37.40 18.33
C VAL A 189 11.97 -37.93 19.75
N ASP A 190 11.14 -37.28 20.57
CA ASP A 190 10.91 -37.65 21.97
C ASP A 190 9.74 -38.64 22.10
N GLN A 191 8.78 -38.58 21.16
CA GLN A 191 7.64 -39.49 21.12
C GLN A 191 7.22 -39.77 19.67
N LEU A 192 6.98 -41.04 19.33
CA LEU A 192 6.38 -41.46 18.04
C LEU A 192 4.84 -41.37 18.09
N PRO A 193 4.15 -41.17 16.95
CA PRO A 193 2.68 -41.12 16.87
C PRO A 193 1.97 -42.38 17.37
N ASP A 194 2.58 -43.54 17.12
CA ASP A 194 2.21 -44.89 17.53
C ASP A 194 3.51 -45.73 17.58
N PRO A 195 3.67 -46.68 18.54
CA PRO A 195 4.81 -47.61 18.60
C PRO A 195 5.20 -48.30 17.29
N ALA A 196 4.28 -48.54 16.35
CA ALA A 196 4.55 -49.18 15.06
C ALA A 196 4.76 -48.20 13.89
N ALA A 197 4.53 -46.89 14.10
CA ALA A 197 4.58 -45.88 13.05
C ALA A 197 6.01 -45.34 12.83
N THR A 198 6.31 -44.95 11.59
CA THR A 198 7.54 -44.22 11.26
C THR A 198 7.26 -42.72 11.16
N VAL A 199 8.22 -41.90 11.59
CA VAL A 199 8.13 -40.43 11.49
C VAL A 199 8.95 -39.94 10.31
N ASN A 200 8.29 -39.27 9.36
CA ASN A 200 8.95 -38.51 8.32
C ASN A 200 8.75 -37.02 8.60
N VAL A 201 9.84 -36.26 8.68
CA VAL A 201 9.78 -34.80 8.76
C VAL A 201 10.09 -34.24 7.38
N THR A 202 9.11 -33.55 6.80
CA THR A 202 9.26 -32.83 5.53
C THR A 202 9.07 -31.34 5.73
N GLY A 203 9.68 -30.52 4.89
CA GLY A 203 9.56 -29.07 4.94
C GLY A 203 8.97 -28.46 3.67
N VAL A 204 8.35 -27.29 3.84
CA VAL A 204 8.16 -26.31 2.78
C VAL A 204 9.07 -25.12 3.10
N MET A 205 9.93 -24.71 2.16
CA MET A 205 10.71 -23.48 2.27
C MET A 205 10.14 -22.43 1.32
N LYS A 206 9.76 -21.27 1.87
CA LYS A 206 9.34 -20.09 1.10
C LYS A 206 10.48 -19.08 1.05
N VAL A 207 11.00 -18.79 -0.14
CA VAL A 207 12.17 -17.91 -0.32
C VAL A 207 11.72 -16.47 -0.56
N HIS A 208 12.20 -15.51 0.24
CA HIS A 208 11.71 -14.13 0.23
C HIS A 208 12.11 -13.27 -1.01
N HIS A 209 13.00 -13.74 -1.89
CA HIS A 209 13.53 -12.95 -3.02
C HIS A 209 12.96 -13.31 -4.41
N SER A 210 12.06 -14.29 -4.52
CA SER A 210 11.57 -14.79 -5.81
C SER A 210 10.38 -15.76 -5.58
N PRO A 211 9.42 -15.93 -6.51
CA PRO A 211 8.17 -16.68 -6.28
C PRO A 211 8.32 -18.21 -6.09
N TRP A 212 9.49 -18.71 -5.74
CA TRP A 212 9.74 -20.14 -5.57
C TRP A 212 9.31 -20.61 -4.18
N THR A 213 8.23 -21.38 -4.13
CA THR A 213 7.92 -22.25 -2.98
C THR A 213 8.57 -23.61 -3.23
N LEU A 214 9.48 -24.02 -2.36
CA LEU A 214 10.11 -25.33 -2.41
C LEU A 214 9.33 -26.28 -1.51
N SER A 215 8.37 -26.99 -2.10
CA SER A 215 7.57 -27.98 -1.39
C SER A 215 8.24 -29.34 -1.38
N GLY A 216 8.06 -30.09 -0.29
CA GLY A 216 8.48 -31.50 -0.22
C GLY A 216 9.97 -31.69 0.05
N LEU A 217 10.62 -30.74 0.73
CA LEU A 217 11.99 -30.91 1.22
C LEU A 217 12.02 -32.09 2.19
N LYS A 218 12.71 -33.17 1.83
CA LYS A 218 12.84 -34.36 2.69
C LYS A 218 13.94 -34.09 3.71
N LEU A 219 13.56 -33.75 4.94
CA LEU A 219 14.48 -33.39 6.02
C LEU A 219 14.86 -34.61 6.89
N THR A 220 14.12 -35.70 6.78
CA THR A 220 14.56 -37.03 7.24
C THR A 220 14.70 -37.95 6.03
N PRO A 221 15.93 -38.17 5.52
CA PRO A 221 16.16 -38.98 4.31
C PRO A 221 15.59 -40.40 4.42
N GLU A 222 15.60 -40.96 5.62
CA GLU A 222 14.94 -42.22 5.97
C GLU A 222 13.87 -41.98 7.06
N PRO A 223 12.76 -42.74 7.06
CA PRO A 223 11.77 -42.65 8.12
C PRO A 223 12.37 -43.01 9.49
N VAL A 224 12.14 -42.16 10.49
CA VAL A 224 12.60 -42.36 11.87
C VAL A 224 11.74 -43.45 12.53
N LYS A 225 12.39 -44.49 13.06
CA LYS A 225 11.72 -45.68 13.66
C LYS A 225 11.87 -45.76 15.18
N GLU A 226 12.76 -44.95 15.76
CA GLU A 226 13.09 -44.96 17.19
C GLU A 226 13.22 -43.52 17.68
N THR A 227 13.02 -43.30 18.98
CA THR A 227 13.25 -41.99 19.62
C THR A 227 14.75 -41.64 19.62
N GLY A 228 15.08 -40.35 19.51
CA GLY A 228 16.45 -39.88 19.51
C GLY A 228 16.72 -38.83 18.44
N TRP A 229 18.00 -38.56 18.21
CA TRP A 229 18.46 -37.55 17.25
C TRP A 229 18.57 -38.10 15.83
N THR A 230 18.04 -37.37 14.86
CA THR A 230 18.28 -37.62 13.44
C THR A 230 19.67 -37.14 13.02
N PRO A 231 20.19 -37.61 11.87
CA PRO A 231 21.33 -36.97 11.22
C PRO A 231 21.10 -35.48 10.93
N TRP A 232 22.20 -34.73 10.79
CA TRP A 232 22.16 -33.33 10.37
C TRP A 232 21.80 -33.18 8.90
N VAL A 233 21.01 -32.14 8.60
CA VAL A 233 20.62 -31.73 7.25
C VAL A 233 21.21 -30.36 6.99
N ASP A 234 21.92 -30.21 5.87
CA ASP A 234 22.39 -28.91 5.39
C ASP A 234 21.26 -28.16 4.66
N LEU A 235 20.75 -27.09 5.29
CA LEU A 235 19.77 -26.19 4.71
C LEU A 235 20.36 -25.25 3.66
N ARG A 236 21.65 -24.87 3.75
CA ARG A 236 22.31 -24.05 2.72
C ARG A 236 22.51 -24.83 1.43
N GLY A 237 22.70 -26.13 1.55
CA GLY A 237 22.72 -27.06 0.41
C GLY A 237 21.36 -27.18 -0.31
N GLN A 238 20.27 -26.63 0.25
CA GLN A 238 18.96 -26.59 -0.40
C GLN A 238 18.80 -25.33 -1.27
N PRO A 239 17.98 -25.37 -2.34
CA PRO A 239 17.73 -24.18 -3.14
C PRO A 239 17.21 -23.01 -2.27
N GLY A 240 17.67 -21.78 -2.55
CA GLY A 240 17.32 -20.59 -1.76
C GLY A 240 18.20 -20.31 -0.54
N ASN A 241 19.25 -21.12 -0.29
CA ASN A 241 20.28 -20.90 0.73
C ASN A 241 19.73 -20.68 2.17
N ALA A 242 18.58 -21.26 2.49
CA ALA A 242 17.91 -21.09 3.79
C ALA A 242 17.47 -19.65 4.16
N ASN A 243 17.18 -18.80 3.17
CA ASN A 243 16.60 -17.48 3.40
C ASN A 243 15.08 -17.49 3.20
N GLY A 244 14.31 -17.65 4.28
CA GLY A 244 12.90 -17.96 4.11
C GLY A 244 12.09 -18.28 5.36
N SER A 245 10.90 -18.79 5.09
CA SER A 245 10.07 -19.48 6.07
C SER A 245 10.18 -20.98 5.87
N LEU A 246 10.53 -21.69 6.93
CA LEU A 246 10.55 -23.14 7.00
C LEU A 246 9.31 -23.64 7.75
N ILE A 247 8.41 -24.31 7.02
CA ILE A 247 7.20 -24.91 7.57
C ILE A 247 7.39 -26.42 7.59
N LEU A 248 7.45 -27.00 8.78
CA LEU A 248 7.63 -28.43 9.00
C LEU A 248 6.28 -29.14 9.00
N SER A 249 6.18 -30.23 8.26
CA SER A 249 5.09 -31.20 8.36
C SER A 249 5.52 -32.29 9.34
N ILE A 250 4.88 -32.30 10.50
CA ILE A 250 5.18 -33.23 11.60
C ILE A 250 3.97 -34.15 11.78
N PRO A 251 4.17 -35.48 11.84
CA PRO A 251 3.08 -36.42 12.07
C PRO A 251 2.32 -36.11 13.37
N LYS A 252 0.97 -36.10 13.29
CA LYS A 252 0.11 -35.85 14.45
C LYS A 252 0.43 -36.82 15.60
N GLY A 253 0.66 -36.29 16.80
CA GLY A 253 0.97 -37.08 18.00
C GLY A 253 2.46 -37.32 18.23
N ALA A 254 3.34 -37.00 17.27
CA ALA A 254 4.77 -36.98 17.51
C ALA A 254 5.15 -35.79 18.42
N LYS A 255 6.14 -36.00 19.29
CA LYS A 255 6.74 -34.93 20.10
C LYS A 255 8.24 -34.91 19.86
N GLY A 256 8.82 -33.73 19.95
CA GLY A 256 10.22 -33.54 19.65
C GLY A 256 10.61 -32.09 19.58
N ILE A 257 11.86 -31.87 19.19
CA ILE A 257 12.43 -30.54 18.98
C ILE A 257 13.12 -30.47 17.62
N THR A 258 13.09 -29.30 17.01
CA THR A 258 13.94 -28.95 15.87
C THR A 258 15.13 -28.16 16.38
N ARG A 259 16.34 -28.65 16.13
CA ARG A 259 17.59 -28.00 16.53
C ARG A 259 18.27 -27.33 15.35
N PHE A 260 18.75 -26.10 15.56
CA PHE A 260 19.53 -25.32 14.62
C PHE A 260 20.97 -25.17 15.11
N SER A 261 21.94 -25.44 14.22
CA SER A 261 23.38 -25.31 14.51
C SER A 261 24.14 -24.83 13.27
N LEU A 262 25.22 -24.09 13.50
CA LEU A 262 26.11 -23.62 12.42
C LEU A 262 27.15 -24.66 12.03
N VAL A 263 27.28 -25.73 12.83
CA VAL A 263 28.17 -26.86 12.61
C VAL A 263 27.39 -28.17 12.69
N GLN A 264 27.95 -29.27 12.18
CA GLN A 264 27.33 -30.60 12.25
C GLN A 264 27.52 -31.27 13.62
N ASP A 265 27.46 -30.48 14.69
CA ASP A 265 27.49 -30.94 16.08
C ASP A 265 26.81 -29.89 17.00
N ASP A 266 26.79 -30.17 18.30
CA ASP A 266 26.12 -29.34 19.30
C ASP A 266 27.01 -28.25 19.93
N SER A 267 28.25 -28.07 19.45
CA SER A 267 29.21 -27.13 20.01
C SER A 267 28.90 -25.66 19.68
N VAL A 268 28.14 -25.42 18.60
CA VAL A 268 27.67 -24.09 18.16
C VAL A 268 26.15 -24.09 18.02
N PHE A 269 25.50 -24.36 19.16
CA PHE A 269 24.05 -24.37 19.30
C PHE A 269 23.44 -22.98 19.11
N MET A 270 22.44 -22.88 18.22
CA MET A 270 21.73 -21.62 17.97
C MET A 270 20.41 -21.57 18.73
N ARG A 271 19.49 -22.49 18.44
CA ARG A 271 18.15 -22.53 19.03
C ARG A 271 17.48 -23.89 18.84
N ASP A 272 16.64 -24.26 19.80
CA ASP A 272 15.68 -25.36 19.70
C ASP A 272 14.27 -24.78 19.61
N PHE A 273 13.40 -25.42 18.82
CA PHE A 273 11.96 -25.17 18.80
C PHE A 273 11.22 -26.45 19.17
N ASP A 274 10.35 -26.39 20.16
CA ASP A 274 9.52 -27.53 20.58
C ASP A 274 8.33 -27.67 19.64
N TRP A 275 8.10 -28.88 19.13
CA TRP A 275 7.00 -29.13 18.20
C TRP A 275 5.62 -28.91 18.81
N ASN A 276 5.51 -28.95 20.14
CA ASN A 276 4.27 -28.72 20.87
C ASN A 276 4.05 -27.26 21.25
N GLU A 277 5.07 -26.40 21.13
CA GLU A 277 4.85 -24.98 21.35
C GLU A 277 4.02 -24.38 20.19
N PRO A 278 3.16 -23.39 20.45
CA PRO A 278 2.37 -22.76 19.40
C PRO A 278 3.26 -22.21 18.26
N ASP A 279 3.04 -22.72 17.04
CA ASP A 279 3.81 -22.44 15.82
C ASP A 279 5.30 -22.89 15.86
N GLY A 280 5.70 -23.82 16.74
CA GLY A 280 7.07 -24.38 16.80
C GLY A 280 7.51 -25.15 15.55
N ALA A 281 6.58 -25.47 14.66
CA ALA A 281 6.84 -26.06 13.34
C ALA A 281 6.93 -25.02 12.21
N LYS A 282 6.69 -23.73 12.49
CA LYS A 282 6.65 -22.65 11.50
C LYS A 282 7.68 -21.57 11.85
N ILE A 283 8.82 -21.65 11.19
CA ILE A 283 10.04 -20.96 11.63
C ILE A 283 10.48 -20.00 10.53
N ILE A 284 10.72 -18.75 10.88
CA ILE A 284 11.43 -17.79 10.04
C ILE A 284 12.92 -18.04 10.24
N VAL A 285 13.65 -18.14 9.14
CA VAL A 285 15.06 -18.51 9.12
C VAL A 285 15.84 -17.67 8.12
N THR A 286 16.98 -17.14 8.58
CA THR A 286 18.01 -16.56 7.70
C THR A 286 19.13 -17.57 7.43
N PRO A 287 19.89 -17.43 6.34
CA PRO A 287 21.00 -18.33 6.02
C PRO A 287 22.03 -18.47 7.14
N ASP A 288 22.25 -17.42 7.92
CA ASP A 288 23.20 -17.41 9.04
C ASP A 288 22.58 -17.74 10.39
N PHE A 289 21.27 -18.06 10.43
CA PHE A 289 20.52 -18.26 11.68
C PHE A 289 20.57 -17.06 12.65
N ALA A 290 20.96 -15.87 12.17
CA ALA A 290 20.92 -14.64 12.96
C ALA A 290 19.48 -14.21 13.30
N ASP A 291 18.50 -14.62 12.50
CA ASP A 291 17.08 -14.46 12.79
C ASP A 291 16.40 -15.84 12.74
N LEU A 292 16.16 -16.40 13.92
CA LEU A 292 15.43 -17.65 14.13
C LEU A 292 14.27 -17.40 15.09
N ARG A 293 13.04 -17.47 14.59
CA ARG A 293 11.84 -17.21 15.38
C ARG A 293 10.62 -17.95 14.84
N THR A 294 9.66 -18.23 15.72
CA THR A 294 8.35 -18.73 15.28
C THR A 294 7.54 -17.64 14.57
N PHE A 295 6.52 -18.02 13.80
CA PHE A 295 5.54 -17.07 13.26
C PHE A 295 4.82 -16.30 14.37
N ARG A 296 4.54 -16.96 15.50
CA ARG A 296 3.94 -16.34 16.68
C ARG A 296 4.81 -15.22 17.27
N GLU A 297 6.11 -15.43 17.36
CA GLU A 297 7.06 -14.38 17.78
C GLU A 297 7.08 -13.20 16.82
N GLN A 298 6.97 -13.47 15.51
CA GLN A 298 6.95 -12.41 14.52
C GLN A 298 5.67 -11.58 14.57
N GLU A 299 4.50 -12.22 14.63
CA GLU A 299 3.24 -11.49 14.76
C GLU A 299 3.15 -10.74 16.08
N ARG A 300 3.71 -11.27 17.17
CA ARG A 300 3.84 -10.52 18.44
C ARG A 300 4.60 -9.21 18.22
N ARG A 301 5.72 -9.23 17.49
CA ARG A 301 6.51 -8.02 17.20
C ARG A 301 5.70 -7.00 16.40
N TYR A 302 4.94 -7.44 15.40
CA TYR A 302 4.06 -6.55 14.64
C TYR A 302 2.93 -5.98 15.49
N TYR A 303 2.30 -6.81 16.32
CA TYR A 303 1.26 -6.37 17.25
C TYR A 303 1.74 -5.27 18.20
N PHE A 304 2.87 -5.46 18.88
CA PHE A 304 3.39 -4.44 19.80
C PHE A 304 3.82 -3.16 19.07
N ARG A 305 4.37 -3.28 17.85
CA ARG A 305 4.64 -2.12 16.98
C ARG A 305 3.36 -1.38 16.63
N THR A 306 2.31 -2.09 16.23
CA THR A 306 1.01 -1.48 15.93
C THR A 306 0.40 -0.84 17.19
N LEU A 307 0.51 -1.49 18.35
CA LEU A 307 0.07 -0.92 19.63
C LEU A 307 0.79 0.41 19.93
N GLU A 308 2.11 0.48 19.73
CA GLU A 308 2.90 1.72 19.85
C GLU A 308 2.43 2.78 18.85
N GLN A 309 2.25 2.42 17.58
CA GLN A 309 1.75 3.32 16.53
C GLN A 309 0.34 3.85 16.82
N THR A 310 -0.50 3.09 17.49
CA THR A 310 -1.84 3.55 17.90
C THR A 310 -1.83 4.45 19.14
N GLY A 311 -0.67 4.58 19.81
CA GLY A 311 -0.59 5.21 21.12
C GLY A 311 -1.37 4.44 22.19
N GLY A 312 -1.60 3.13 22.00
CA GLY A 312 -2.40 2.30 22.89
C GLY A 312 -3.88 2.68 22.93
N GLN A 313 -4.43 3.28 21.87
CA GLN A 313 -5.82 3.71 21.78
C GLN A 313 -6.62 2.81 20.83
N LEU A 314 -7.88 2.53 21.20
CA LEU A 314 -8.79 1.71 20.43
C LEU A 314 -10.10 2.47 20.16
N TYR A 315 -10.58 2.41 18.91
CA TYR A 315 -11.72 3.19 18.44
C TYR A 315 -12.83 2.28 17.87
N PRO A 316 -14.09 2.75 17.82
CA PRO A 316 -15.14 2.09 17.04
C PRO A 316 -14.76 1.93 15.56
N LEU A 317 -15.22 0.85 14.94
CA LEU A 317 -15.05 0.61 13.51
C LEU A 317 -16.06 1.42 12.70
N ALA A 318 -15.66 1.90 11.51
CA ALA A 318 -16.56 2.56 10.58
C ALA A 318 -17.70 1.62 10.14
N ARG A 319 -18.87 2.19 9.85
CA ARG A 319 -20.05 1.47 9.40
C ARG A 319 -20.09 1.34 7.87
N PRO A 320 -20.69 0.26 7.33
CA PRO A 320 -21.04 0.20 5.91
C PRO A 320 -21.86 1.44 5.49
N PRO A 321 -21.71 1.91 4.24
CA PRO A 321 -20.99 1.27 3.14
C PRO A 321 -19.50 1.66 3.04
N LEU A 322 -18.88 2.19 4.11
CA LEU A 322 -17.45 2.54 4.11
C LEU A 322 -16.61 1.38 4.66
N PHE A 323 -15.61 0.93 3.89
CA PHE A 323 -14.78 -0.22 4.22
C PHE A 323 -13.29 0.10 4.18
N PHE A 324 -12.56 -0.45 5.15
CA PHE A 324 -11.12 -0.39 5.31
C PHE A 324 -10.63 -1.78 5.65
N GLY A 325 -9.70 -2.31 4.86
CA GLY A 325 -9.30 -3.71 5.01
C GLY A 325 -7.89 -4.03 4.59
N ASN A 326 -7.42 -5.20 5.01
CA ASN A 326 -6.24 -5.82 4.42
C ASN A 326 -6.62 -6.37 3.04
N ALA A 327 -5.79 -6.12 2.03
CA ALA A 327 -6.03 -6.62 0.68
C ALA A 327 -5.96 -8.15 0.63
N TRP A 328 -4.94 -8.70 1.28
CA TRP A 328 -4.65 -10.12 1.38
C TRP A 328 -3.99 -10.41 2.71
N GLY A 329 -3.55 -11.65 2.92
CA GLY A 329 -2.59 -11.96 3.98
C GLY A 329 -3.27 -12.22 5.33
N TYR A 330 -3.07 -13.44 5.77
CA TYR A 330 -3.54 -13.95 7.04
C TYR A 330 -2.54 -15.00 7.52
N THR A 331 -2.60 -15.31 8.81
CA THR A 331 -1.84 -16.40 9.40
C THR A 331 -2.81 -17.33 10.15
N THR A 332 -2.31 -18.50 10.55
CA THR A 332 -3.08 -19.53 11.27
C THR A 332 -2.37 -19.93 12.55
N GLY A 333 -3.07 -20.55 13.49
CA GLY A 333 -2.47 -20.99 14.75
C GLY A 333 -2.26 -19.84 15.75
N GLY A 334 -1.20 -19.95 16.57
CA GLY A 334 -0.94 -19.00 17.67
C GLY A 334 -0.63 -17.58 17.18
N ALA A 335 -0.06 -17.45 15.98
CA ALA A 335 0.21 -16.18 15.32
C ALA A 335 -1.07 -15.39 14.96
N ALA A 336 -2.18 -16.08 14.67
CA ALA A 336 -3.41 -15.43 14.19
C ALA A 336 -3.96 -14.44 15.20
N GLU A 337 -3.83 -14.76 16.49
CA GLU A 337 -4.37 -13.97 17.59
C GLU A 337 -3.72 -12.58 17.72
N TYR A 338 -2.42 -12.45 17.43
CA TYR A 338 -1.74 -11.16 17.42
C TYR A 338 -2.15 -10.34 16.19
N MET A 339 -2.21 -10.99 15.03
CA MET A 339 -2.54 -10.33 13.77
C MET A 339 -3.98 -9.77 13.77
N VAL A 340 -4.97 -10.52 14.26
CA VAL A 340 -6.36 -10.03 14.38
C VAL A 340 -6.46 -8.80 15.27
N LYS A 341 -5.67 -8.75 16.36
CA LYS A 341 -5.59 -7.58 17.24
C LYS A 341 -4.92 -6.39 16.55
N SER A 342 -3.87 -6.62 15.75
CA SER A 342 -3.27 -5.57 14.91
C SER A 342 -4.28 -4.98 13.92
N PHE A 343 -5.05 -5.82 13.23
CA PHE A 343 -6.12 -5.37 12.33
C PHE A 343 -7.16 -4.53 13.06
N ARG A 344 -7.58 -4.98 14.25
CA ARG A 344 -8.56 -4.25 15.06
C ARG A 344 -8.03 -2.90 15.55
N LEU A 345 -6.76 -2.81 15.94
CA LEU A 345 -6.08 -1.58 16.34
C LEU A 345 -5.97 -0.57 15.19
N MET A 346 -5.74 -1.04 13.97
CA MET A 346 -5.67 -0.21 12.77
C MET A 346 -7.05 0.22 12.24
N GLY A 347 -8.14 -0.21 12.89
CA GLY A 347 -9.49 0.18 12.49
C GLY A 347 -9.99 -0.53 11.23
N PHE A 348 -9.49 -1.73 10.90
CA PHE A 348 -10.04 -2.51 9.80
C PHE A 348 -11.43 -3.03 10.14
N ASN A 349 -12.39 -2.73 9.27
CA ASN A 349 -13.79 -3.15 9.40
C ASN A 349 -14.23 -4.11 8.28
N SER A 350 -13.32 -4.44 7.37
CA SER A 350 -13.47 -5.44 6.32
C SER A 350 -12.20 -6.27 6.30
N VAL A 351 -12.21 -7.52 6.77
CA VAL A 351 -10.97 -8.28 7.03
C VAL A 351 -10.96 -9.63 6.32
N VAL A 352 -9.87 -9.92 5.62
CA VAL A 352 -9.53 -11.30 5.20
C VAL A 352 -8.76 -11.95 6.35
N THR A 353 -9.24 -13.09 6.84
CA THR A 353 -8.54 -13.88 7.87
C THR A 353 -8.36 -15.33 7.42
N SER A 354 -8.48 -16.30 8.33
CA SER A 354 -8.30 -17.74 8.11
C SER A 354 -9.65 -18.49 8.11
N GLU A 355 -9.60 -19.80 8.32
CA GLU A 355 -10.79 -20.67 8.46
C GLU A 355 -11.73 -20.23 9.60
N ASP A 356 -11.24 -19.50 10.61
CA ASP A 356 -12.01 -19.01 11.76
C ASP A 356 -12.67 -17.63 11.54
N ALA A 357 -12.81 -17.19 10.28
CA ALA A 357 -13.28 -15.84 9.95
C ALA A 357 -14.59 -15.45 10.64
N ALA A 358 -15.59 -16.34 10.65
CA ALA A 358 -16.89 -16.08 11.30
C ALA A 358 -16.76 -15.87 12.83
N LYS A 359 -15.83 -16.58 13.46
CA LYS A 359 -15.54 -16.44 14.88
C LYS A 359 -14.90 -15.09 15.17
N TYR A 360 -13.84 -14.73 14.43
CA TYR A 360 -13.18 -13.44 14.63
C TYR A 360 -14.08 -12.25 14.28
N GLU A 361 -14.99 -12.41 13.33
CA GLU A 361 -16.01 -11.41 13.05
C GLU A 361 -16.87 -11.10 14.28
N THR A 362 -17.35 -12.14 14.96
CA THR A 362 -18.16 -12.02 16.18
C THR A 362 -17.37 -11.38 17.32
N LEU A 363 -16.09 -11.75 17.48
CA LEU A 363 -15.25 -11.28 18.58
C LEU A 363 -14.76 -9.83 18.40
N TYR A 364 -14.43 -9.43 17.18
CA TYR A 364 -13.79 -8.13 16.92
C TYR A 364 -14.70 -7.10 16.24
N GLY A 365 -15.87 -7.52 15.74
CA GLY A 365 -16.95 -6.66 15.25
C GLY A 365 -16.78 -6.08 13.84
N TRP A 366 -15.85 -6.60 13.05
CA TRP A 366 -15.68 -6.22 11.64
C TRP A 366 -16.64 -7.00 10.73
N HIS A 367 -16.44 -6.89 9.42
CA HIS A 367 -17.04 -7.75 8.40
C HIS A 367 -15.99 -8.62 7.72
N SER A 368 -16.39 -9.81 7.31
CA SER A 368 -15.50 -10.71 6.59
C SER A 368 -15.35 -10.30 5.12
N GLN A 369 -14.16 -10.55 4.58
CA GLN A 369 -13.87 -10.52 3.14
C GLN A 369 -13.67 -11.93 2.61
N ALA A 370 -13.95 -12.12 1.33
CA ALA A 370 -13.58 -13.33 0.62
C ALA A 370 -13.21 -13.06 -0.82
N GLY A 371 -12.97 -14.12 -1.59
CA GLY A 371 -12.84 -13.99 -3.02
C GLY A 371 -12.15 -15.16 -3.66
N GLN A 372 -11.72 -14.91 -4.88
CA GLN A 372 -11.04 -15.83 -5.78
C GLN A 372 -10.15 -15.02 -6.74
N TYR A 373 -9.22 -15.71 -7.41
CA TYR A 373 -8.32 -15.07 -8.37
C TYR A 373 -9.00 -14.67 -9.69
N GLY A 374 -10.05 -15.39 -10.09
CA GLY A 374 -10.86 -15.07 -11.27
C GLY A 374 -12.10 -15.95 -11.37
N PRO A 375 -13.21 -15.47 -11.96
CA PRO A 375 -14.42 -16.27 -12.12
C PRO A 375 -14.25 -17.31 -13.22
N PRO A 376 -15.09 -18.37 -13.23
CA PRO A 376 -15.11 -19.31 -14.34
C PRO A 376 -15.32 -18.60 -15.69
N GLY A 377 -14.82 -19.22 -16.76
CA GLY A 377 -14.75 -18.65 -18.12
C GLY A 377 -16.07 -18.58 -18.89
N PHE A 378 -17.21 -18.46 -18.21
CA PHE A 378 -18.53 -18.42 -18.85
C PHE A 378 -18.74 -17.07 -19.57
N MET A 379 -18.75 -17.10 -20.90
CA MET A 379 -18.87 -15.91 -21.73
C MET A 379 -20.33 -15.57 -22.02
N PRO A 380 -20.78 -14.33 -21.78
CA PRO A 380 -22.17 -13.93 -21.99
C PRO A 380 -22.46 -13.61 -23.47
N TYR A 381 -22.14 -14.53 -24.37
CA TYR A 381 -22.65 -14.47 -25.75
C TYR A 381 -24.18 -14.62 -25.74
N ASP A 382 -24.67 -15.48 -24.85
CA ASP A 382 -26.05 -15.57 -24.40
C ASP A 382 -26.07 -15.28 -22.89
N GLU A 383 -26.72 -14.19 -22.50
CA GLU A 383 -26.68 -13.70 -21.12
C GLU A 383 -27.43 -14.61 -20.15
N ASP A 384 -28.55 -15.18 -20.56
CA ASP A 384 -29.37 -16.03 -19.70
C ASP A 384 -28.69 -17.38 -19.47
N GLN A 385 -28.07 -17.93 -20.51
CA GLN A 385 -27.23 -19.12 -20.38
C GLN A 385 -26.07 -18.87 -19.40
N ALA A 386 -25.31 -17.79 -19.58
CA ALA A 386 -24.17 -17.47 -18.73
C ALA A 386 -24.62 -17.21 -17.27
N ARG A 387 -25.74 -16.52 -17.08
CA ARG A 387 -26.36 -16.30 -15.76
C ARG A 387 -26.70 -17.62 -15.07
N GLY A 388 -27.29 -18.59 -15.80
CA GLY A 388 -27.55 -19.93 -15.29
C GLY A 388 -26.27 -20.66 -14.86
N GLN A 389 -25.22 -20.58 -15.67
CA GLN A 389 -23.92 -21.20 -15.37
C GLN A 389 -23.24 -20.59 -14.14
N PHE A 390 -23.22 -19.25 -14.01
CA PHE A 390 -22.68 -18.59 -12.83
C PHE A 390 -23.48 -18.92 -11.57
N ASN A 391 -24.81 -18.92 -11.64
CA ASN A 391 -25.66 -19.31 -10.51
C ASN A 391 -25.35 -20.73 -10.02
N ALA A 392 -25.29 -21.70 -10.93
CA ALA A 392 -24.96 -23.09 -10.57
C ALA A 392 -23.55 -23.22 -9.98
N TYR A 393 -22.58 -22.47 -10.52
CA TYR A 393 -21.22 -22.47 -9.99
C TYR A 393 -21.15 -21.91 -8.58
N TYR A 394 -21.74 -20.73 -8.34
CA TYR A 394 -21.65 -20.08 -7.02
C TYR A 394 -22.52 -20.75 -5.96
N GLU A 395 -23.66 -21.33 -6.35
CA GLU A 395 -24.44 -22.22 -5.47
C GLU A 395 -23.56 -23.35 -4.95
N LYS A 396 -22.81 -24.02 -5.84
CA LYS A 396 -21.85 -25.06 -5.44
C LYS A 396 -20.68 -24.47 -4.63
N PHE A 397 -20.13 -23.34 -5.05
CA PHE A 397 -18.98 -22.69 -4.38
C PHE A 397 -19.28 -22.41 -2.90
N PHE A 398 -20.43 -21.80 -2.61
CA PHE A 398 -20.84 -21.52 -1.23
C PHE A 398 -21.43 -22.75 -0.52
N GLY A 399 -22.16 -23.60 -1.24
CA GLY A 399 -22.78 -24.82 -0.69
C GLY A 399 -21.78 -25.88 -0.25
N ASP A 400 -20.60 -25.95 -0.89
CA ASP A 400 -19.51 -26.83 -0.45
C ASP A 400 -18.96 -26.42 0.94
N GLY A 401 -19.29 -25.21 1.43
CA GLY A 401 -18.91 -24.70 2.75
C GLY A 401 -17.41 -24.50 2.94
N LYS A 402 -16.64 -24.50 1.85
CA LYS A 402 -15.17 -24.45 1.88
C LYS A 402 -14.64 -23.04 1.66
N GLY A 403 -13.74 -22.60 2.53
CA GLY A 403 -12.91 -21.42 2.34
C GLY A 403 -13.48 -20.12 2.91
N GLN A 404 -12.73 -19.04 2.71
CA GLN A 404 -12.92 -17.72 3.33
C GLN A 404 -14.24 -17.02 2.99
N GLY A 405 -15.03 -17.54 2.04
CA GLY A 405 -16.25 -16.90 1.53
C GLY A 405 -17.58 -17.37 2.09
N ALA A 406 -17.58 -18.35 2.99
CA ALA A 406 -18.80 -18.95 3.49
C ALA A 406 -19.35 -18.28 4.77
N THR A 407 -18.78 -17.16 5.24
CA THR A 407 -19.23 -16.53 6.48
C THR A 407 -20.51 -15.72 6.28
N PRO A 408 -21.50 -15.80 7.21
CA PRO A 408 -22.73 -15.00 7.12
C PRO A 408 -22.50 -13.49 7.07
N GLY A 409 -21.37 -13.03 7.61
CA GLY A 409 -21.00 -11.64 7.71
C GLY A 409 -20.11 -11.11 6.59
N ILE A 410 -19.92 -11.88 5.52
CA ILE A 410 -19.21 -11.42 4.34
C ILE A 410 -19.87 -10.15 3.75
N ARG A 411 -19.08 -9.09 3.56
CA ARG A 411 -19.55 -7.85 2.91
C ARG A 411 -18.81 -7.51 1.62
N ILE A 412 -17.61 -8.08 1.44
CA ILE A 412 -16.76 -7.82 0.28
C ILE A 412 -16.29 -9.15 -0.32
N PHE A 413 -16.35 -9.27 -1.65
CA PHE A 413 -15.89 -10.45 -2.39
C PHE A 413 -14.98 -10.07 -3.58
N GLN A 414 -13.72 -10.48 -3.59
CA GLN A 414 -12.84 -10.32 -4.75
C GLN A 414 -13.25 -11.30 -5.86
N LEU A 415 -13.74 -10.80 -6.99
CA LEU A 415 -14.09 -11.63 -8.15
C LEU A 415 -12.88 -12.00 -9.00
N ALA A 416 -11.97 -11.05 -9.18
CA ALA A 416 -10.82 -11.20 -10.06
C ALA A 416 -9.65 -10.30 -9.61
N ASP A 417 -8.44 -10.82 -9.80
CA ASP A 417 -7.17 -10.11 -9.59
C ASP A 417 -6.50 -9.77 -10.92
N GLU A 418 -6.22 -8.49 -11.12
CA GLU A 418 -5.60 -7.88 -12.30
C GLU A 418 -6.06 -8.44 -13.67
N PRO A 419 -7.37 -8.58 -13.95
CA PRO A 419 -7.80 -9.10 -15.23
C PRO A 419 -7.55 -8.10 -16.37
N GLY A 420 -7.18 -8.61 -17.55
CA GLY A 420 -7.23 -7.86 -18.82
C GLY A 420 -8.54 -8.08 -19.58
N GLU A 421 -8.71 -7.39 -20.72
CA GLU A 421 -9.82 -7.64 -21.65
C GLU A 421 -9.88 -9.11 -22.05
N THR A 422 -11.10 -9.66 -22.16
CA THR A 422 -11.23 -11.04 -22.63
C THR A 422 -10.95 -11.10 -24.14
N ALA A 423 -9.99 -11.92 -24.56
CA ALA A 423 -9.77 -12.20 -25.97
C ALA A 423 -10.95 -13.00 -26.55
N LEU A 424 -11.65 -12.41 -27.52
CA LEU A 424 -12.79 -13.05 -28.17
C LEU A 424 -12.35 -13.92 -29.34
N LYS A 425 -12.97 -15.10 -29.45
CA LYS A 425 -12.90 -15.93 -30.66
C LYS A 425 -14.06 -15.54 -31.58
N PRO A 426 -13.82 -14.94 -32.76
CA PRO A 426 -14.91 -14.45 -33.61
C PRO A 426 -15.96 -15.51 -33.97
N ALA A 427 -15.55 -16.76 -34.19
CA ALA A 427 -16.47 -17.86 -34.51
C ALA A 427 -17.51 -18.09 -33.40
N ASP A 428 -17.10 -18.01 -32.13
CA ASP A 428 -17.98 -18.24 -30.98
C ASP A 428 -18.81 -16.99 -30.64
N ALA A 429 -18.24 -15.80 -30.86
CA ALA A 429 -18.79 -14.53 -30.42
C ALA A 429 -19.80 -13.90 -31.40
N THR A 430 -19.76 -14.26 -32.69
CA THR A 430 -20.48 -13.56 -33.76
C THR A 430 -22.00 -13.56 -33.57
N ALA A 431 -22.59 -14.66 -33.09
CA ALA A 431 -24.04 -14.70 -32.85
C ALA A 431 -24.47 -13.70 -31.75
N GLY A 432 -23.73 -13.64 -30.64
CA GLY A 432 -23.95 -12.67 -29.58
C GLY A 432 -23.69 -11.24 -30.05
N PHE A 433 -22.65 -11.02 -30.86
CA PHE A 433 -22.33 -9.72 -31.45
C PHE A 433 -23.49 -9.18 -32.29
N ARG A 434 -24.11 -10.00 -33.14
CA ARG A 434 -25.25 -9.59 -33.98
C ARG A 434 -26.48 -9.23 -33.16
N ARG A 435 -26.79 -10.02 -32.12
CA ARG A 435 -27.86 -9.68 -31.17
C ARG A 435 -27.59 -8.36 -30.47
N TRP A 436 -26.35 -8.15 -30.04
CA TRP A 436 -25.94 -6.91 -29.40
C TRP A 436 -26.05 -5.72 -30.35
N LEU A 437 -25.58 -5.82 -31.60
CA LEU A 437 -25.75 -4.77 -32.62
C LEU A 437 -27.22 -4.38 -32.82
N ALA A 438 -28.11 -5.38 -32.90
CA ALA A 438 -29.54 -5.15 -33.02
C ALA A 438 -30.10 -4.41 -31.79
N ALA A 439 -29.69 -4.81 -30.58
CA ALA A 439 -30.07 -4.14 -29.33
C ALA A 439 -29.54 -2.70 -29.23
N GLN A 440 -28.37 -2.42 -29.81
CA GLN A 440 -27.82 -1.06 -29.92
C GLN A 440 -28.48 -0.24 -31.05
N GLY A 441 -29.40 -0.82 -31.84
CA GLY A 441 -30.08 -0.14 -32.94
C GLY A 441 -29.18 0.14 -34.16
N VAL A 442 -28.07 -0.58 -34.31
CA VAL A 442 -27.12 -0.38 -35.41
C VAL A 442 -27.75 -0.82 -36.74
N LYS A 443 -27.82 0.10 -37.71
CA LYS A 443 -28.42 -0.18 -39.02
C LYS A 443 -27.49 -1.01 -39.90
N THR A 444 -28.06 -1.94 -40.67
CA THR A 444 -27.31 -2.80 -41.62
C THR A 444 -26.57 -2.00 -42.70
N SER A 445 -27.09 -0.82 -43.06
CA SER A 445 -26.46 0.11 -43.99
C SER A 445 -25.09 0.62 -43.54
N VAL A 446 -24.79 0.62 -42.24
CA VAL A 446 -23.45 0.96 -41.71
C VAL A 446 -22.40 0.02 -42.29
N PHE A 447 -22.74 -1.25 -42.48
CA PHE A 447 -21.83 -2.29 -42.99
C PHE A 447 -21.99 -2.56 -44.49
N GLY A 448 -22.87 -1.82 -45.18
CA GLY A 448 -23.23 -2.10 -46.57
C GLY A 448 -23.86 -3.49 -46.76
N LYS A 449 -24.60 -3.98 -45.75
CA LYS A 449 -25.25 -5.30 -45.76
C LYS A 449 -26.77 -5.18 -45.79
N SER A 450 -27.43 -6.23 -46.26
CA SER A 450 -28.91 -6.28 -46.26
C SER A 450 -29.45 -6.73 -44.90
N THR A 451 -28.73 -7.64 -44.25
CA THR A 451 -29.10 -8.22 -42.94
C THR A 451 -27.94 -8.17 -41.94
N LEU A 452 -28.24 -8.20 -40.63
CA LEU A 452 -27.19 -8.31 -39.60
C LEU A 452 -26.52 -9.70 -39.59
N ASP A 453 -27.17 -10.72 -40.17
CA ASP A 453 -26.62 -12.08 -40.30
C ASP A 453 -25.44 -12.16 -41.28
N GLU A 454 -25.26 -11.16 -42.13
CA GLU A 454 -24.10 -11.02 -43.01
C GLU A 454 -22.92 -10.28 -42.34
N VAL A 455 -23.11 -9.75 -41.14
CA VAL A 455 -22.07 -8.97 -40.44
C VAL A 455 -21.19 -9.91 -39.63
N GLU A 456 -19.88 -9.80 -39.84
CA GLU A 456 -18.86 -10.56 -39.12
C GLU A 456 -18.01 -9.63 -38.25
N MET A 457 -17.51 -10.16 -37.15
CA MET A 457 -16.56 -9.44 -36.30
C MET A 457 -15.20 -9.28 -36.98
N LEU A 458 -14.53 -8.18 -36.66
CA LEU A 458 -13.17 -7.88 -37.09
C LEU A 458 -12.33 -7.41 -35.90
N MET A 459 -11.37 -8.24 -35.47
CA MET A 459 -10.50 -7.95 -34.31
C MET A 459 -9.06 -7.58 -34.70
N LYS A 460 -8.69 -7.79 -35.97
CA LYS A 460 -7.40 -7.37 -36.54
C LYS A 460 -7.47 -5.91 -36.99
N ASP A 461 -6.32 -5.26 -37.08
CA ASP A 461 -6.21 -3.88 -37.56
C ASP A 461 -6.88 -3.71 -38.93
N PRO A 462 -7.82 -2.77 -39.08
CA PRO A 462 -8.54 -2.54 -40.33
C PRO A 462 -7.65 -1.84 -41.36
N LYS A 463 -7.86 -2.16 -42.63
CA LYS A 463 -7.10 -1.62 -43.78
C LYS A 463 -7.94 -0.76 -44.72
N THR A 464 -9.27 -0.83 -44.63
CA THR A 464 -10.20 -0.05 -45.47
C THR A 464 -11.24 0.69 -44.62
N PRO A 465 -11.89 1.74 -45.15
CA PRO A 465 -12.98 2.42 -44.45
C PRO A 465 -14.13 1.50 -44.04
N GLU A 466 -14.47 0.50 -44.85
CA GLU A 466 -15.50 -0.50 -44.53
C GLU A 466 -15.04 -1.43 -43.39
N GLU A 467 -13.76 -1.78 -43.36
CA GLU A 467 -13.16 -2.52 -42.24
C GLU A 467 -13.16 -1.68 -40.96
N ASN A 468 -12.96 -0.36 -41.03
CA ASN A 468 -13.00 0.50 -39.84
C ASN A 468 -14.34 0.39 -39.08
N LYS A 469 -15.45 0.37 -39.82
CA LYS A 469 -16.81 0.26 -39.25
C LYS A 469 -16.99 -1.07 -38.52
N ARG A 470 -16.58 -2.18 -39.13
CA ARG A 470 -16.62 -3.51 -38.49
C ARG A 470 -15.71 -3.60 -37.28
N TYR A 471 -14.49 -3.07 -37.37
CA TYR A 471 -13.52 -3.07 -36.28
C TYR A 471 -14.03 -2.28 -35.07
N TYR A 472 -14.51 -1.06 -35.30
CA TYR A 472 -15.07 -0.20 -34.25
C TYR A 472 -16.17 -0.93 -33.47
N TRP A 473 -17.18 -1.45 -34.16
CA TRP A 473 -18.29 -2.14 -33.50
C TRP A 473 -17.87 -3.45 -32.83
N SER A 474 -16.89 -4.17 -33.39
CA SER A 474 -16.33 -5.38 -32.77
C SER A 474 -15.60 -5.08 -31.46
N ARG A 475 -14.81 -3.99 -31.43
CA ARG A 475 -14.13 -3.52 -30.21
C ARG A 475 -15.13 -3.04 -29.16
N ARG A 476 -16.16 -2.28 -29.56
CA ARG A 476 -17.26 -1.87 -28.67
C ARG A 476 -17.97 -3.07 -28.03
N TYR A 477 -18.23 -4.14 -28.79
CA TYR A 477 -18.81 -5.36 -28.25
C TYR A 477 -17.88 -6.08 -27.25
N GLN A 478 -16.57 -6.11 -27.52
CA GLN A 478 -15.59 -6.67 -26.58
C GLN A 478 -15.53 -5.90 -25.25
N SER A 479 -15.57 -4.57 -25.33
CA SER A 479 -15.62 -3.66 -24.19
C SER A 479 -16.94 -3.77 -23.41
N TYR A 480 -18.04 -4.16 -24.06
CA TYR A 480 -19.30 -4.51 -23.40
C TYR A 480 -19.24 -5.87 -22.67
N ILE A 481 -18.81 -6.92 -23.38
CA ILE A 481 -18.98 -8.30 -22.93
C ILE A 481 -18.07 -8.66 -21.75
N THR A 482 -16.89 -8.04 -21.66
CA THR A 482 -15.92 -8.34 -20.60
C THR A 482 -16.42 -7.86 -19.23
N PRO A 483 -16.79 -6.58 -19.02
CA PRO A 483 -17.45 -6.14 -17.79
C PRO A 483 -18.75 -6.88 -17.50
N LYS A 484 -19.54 -7.20 -18.54
CA LYS A 484 -20.79 -7.95 -18.37
C LYS A 484 -20.58 -9.32 -17.73
N ARG A 485 -19.50 -10.03 -18.10
CA ARG A 485 -19.11 -11.30 -17.46
C ARG A 485 -18.90 -11.13 -15.96
N PHE A 486 -18.18 -10.09 -15.53
CA PHE A 486 -17.97 -9.82 -14.11
C PHE A 486 -19.27 -9.42 -13.40
N ALA A 487 -20.15 -8.67 -14.07
CA ALA A 487 -21.45 -8.31 -13.52
C ALA A 487 -22.34 -9.52 -13.25
N LEU A 488 -22.41 -10.49 -14.18
CA LEU A 488 -23.16 -11.73 -13.97
C LEU A 488 -22.56 -12.58 -12.85
N ALA A 489 -21.22 -12.62 -12.73
CA ALA A 489 -20.56 -13.29 -11.63
C ALA A 489 -20.86 -12.60 -10.28
N ALA A 490 -20.82 -11.26 -10.21
CA ALA A 490 -21.17 -10.47 -9.02
C ALA A 490 -22.63 -10.71 -8.60
N GLU A 491 -23.54 -10.76 -9.56
CA GLU A 491 -24.95 -11.05 -9.31
C GLU A 491 -25.14 -12.45 -8.72
N ALA A 492 -24.45 -13.45 -9.28
CA ALA A 492 -24.50 -14.82 -8.77
C ALA A 492 -23.87 -14.93 -7.37
N VAL A 493 -22.76 -14.22 -7.11
CA VAL A 493 -22.18 -14.12 -5.75
C VAL A 493 -23.19 -13.54 -4.77
N ARG A 494 -23.86 -12.44 -5.12
CA ARG A 494 -24.88 -11.82 -4.28
C ARG A 494 -26.07 -12.75 -4.03
N LYS A 495 -26.49 -13.48 -5.06
CA LYS A 495 -27.66 -14.34 -5.01
C LYS A 495 -27.42 -15.62 -4.22
N GLN A 496 -26.25 -16.22 -4.37
CA GLN A 496 -25.92 -17.54 -3.82
C GLN A 496 -25.06 -17.46 -2.55
N GLY A 497 -24.43 -16.31 -2.31
CA GLY A 497 -23.60 -16.08 -1.14
C GLY A 497 -24.41 -16.02 0.14
N PRO A 498 -23.76 -16.24 1.30
CA PRO A 498 -24.42 -16.27 2.59
C PRO A 498 -24.94 -14.89 3.05
N ASN A 499 -24.50 -13.81 2.39
CA ASN A 499 -24.94 -12.45 2.65
C ASN A 499 -25.40 -11.76 1.35
N PRO A 500 -26.69 -11.38 1.22
CA PRO A 500 -27.22 -10.76 0.00
C PRO A 500 -26.75 -9.31 -0.21
N ASP A 501 -26.13 -8.67 0.78
CA ASP A 501 -25.62 -7.31 0.67
C ASP A 501 -24.16 -7.26 0.20
N VAL A 502 -23.52 -8.42 0.02
CA VAL A 502 -22.12 -8.52 -0.42
C VAL A 502 -21.88 -7.69 -1.68
N GLN A 503 -20.78 -6.94 -1.66
CA GLN A 503 -20.28 -6.20 -2.81
C GLN A 503 -19.10 -6.96 -3.40
N SER A 504 -19.16 -7.20 -4.69
CA SER A 504 -18.09 -7.91 -5.38
C SER A 504 -17.18 -6.91 -6.08
N TYR A 505 -15.86 -7.06 -6.01
CA TYR A 505 -14.93 -6.18 -6.72
C TYR A 505 -14.04 -6.90 -7.72
N VAL A 506 -13.58 -6.13 -8.71
CA VAL A 506 -12.55 -6.53 -9.67
C VAL A 506 -11.35 -5.62 -9.45
N ALA A 507 -10.21 -6.16 -9.00
CA ALA A 507 -9.00 -5.39 -8.77
C ALA A 507 -8.21 -5.24 -10.07
N LEU A 508 -8.31 -4.11 -10.75
CA LEU A 508 -7.49 -3.84 -11.93
C LEU A 508 -6.06 -3.47 -11.54
N SER A 509 -5.10 -3.88 -12.37
CA SER A 509 -3.74 -3.34 -12.27
C SER A 509 -3.75 -1.83 -12.56
N GLY A 510 -2.87 -1.07 -11.92
CA GLY A 510 -2.68 0.34 -12.26
C GLY A 510 -2.26 0.56 -13.73
N HIS A 511 -1.73 -0.48 -14.38
CA HIS A 511 -1.43 -0.50 -15.81
C HIS A 511 -2.66 -0.34 -16.69
N ALA A 512 -3.85 -0.77 -16.26
CA ALA A 512 -5.06 -0.74 -17.09
C ALA A 512 -5.38 0.68 -17.57
N LEU A 513 -5.12 1.68 -16.73
CA LEU A 513 -5.33 3.09 -17.07
C LEU A 513 -4.15 3.70 -17.85
N TYR A 514 -2.91 3.35 -17.47
CA TYR A 514 -1.70 3.98 -18.03
C TYR A 514 -1.22 3.34 -19.35
N PHE A 515 -1.61 2.09 -19.59
CA PHE A 515 -1.32 1.35 -20.82
C PHE A 515 -2.60 0.74 -21.39
N PRO A 516 -3.54 1.57 -21.83
CA PRO A 516 -4.84 1.13 -22.36
C PRO A 516 -4.70 0.14 -23.53
N SER A 517 -3.58 0.11 -24.26
CA SER A 517 -3.31 -0.86 -25.33
C SER A 517 -2.74 -2.21 -24.87
N LYS A 518 -2.33 -2.35 -23.59
CA LYS A 518 -1.72 -3.56 -23.03
C LYS A 518 -2.66 -4.29 -22.07
N MET A 519 -3.50 -3.55 -21.36
CA MET A 519 -4.49 -4.08 -20.42
C MET A 519 -5.82 -3.32 -20.60
N SER A 520 -6.38 -3.37 -21.82
CA SER A 520 -7.64 -2.71 -22.13
C SER A 520 -8.77 -3.27 -21.27
N LEU A 521 -9.50 -2.40 -20.58
CA LEU A 521 -10.80 -2.74 -20.00
C LEU A 521 -11.62 -1.47 -19.88
N ASP A 522 -12.88 -1.53 -20.30
CA ASP A 522 -13.78 -0.37 -20.19
C ASP A 522 -14.19 -0.17 -18.73
N MET A 523 -13.52 0.79 -18.11
CA MET A 523 -13.70 1.18 -16.72
C MET A 523 -15.08 1.82 -16.46
N PHE A 524 -15.61 2.56 -17.43
CA PHE A 524 -16.93 3.19 -17.30
C PHE A 524 -18.01 2.11 -17.29
N GLN A 525 -17.95 1.18 -18.24
CA GLN A 525 -18.88 0.07 -18.35
C GLN A 525 -18.83 -0.85 -17.12
N LEU A 526 -17.64 -1.09 -16.55
CA LEU A 526 -17.49 -1.87 -15.31
C LEU A 526 -18.27 -1.28 -14.14
N ALA A 527 -18.31 0.04 -14.04
CA ALA A 527 -18.97 0.74 -12.94
C ALA A 527 -20.50 0.84 -13.08
N GLN A 528 -21.08 0.45 -14.21
CA GLN A 528 -22.52 0.57 -14.47
C GLN A 528 -23.38 -0.51 -13.79
N TYR A 529 -22.77 -1.54 -13.22
CA TYR A 529 -23.50 -2.69 -12.69
C TYR A 529 -23.68 -2.62 -11.16
N PRO A 530 -24.93 -2.69 -10.65
CA PRO A 530 -25.19 -2.66 -9.23
C PRO A 530 -24.43 -3.73 -8.44
N GLY A 531 -23.68 -3.25 -7.46
CA GLY A 531 -22.83 -3.99 -6.55
C GLY A 531 -21.76 -4.91 -7.17
N LEU A 532 -21.38 -4.59 -8.40
CA LEU A 532 -20.00 -4.76 -8.86
C LEU A 532 -19.24 -3.46 -8.56
N MET A 533 -18.34 -3.52 -7.59
CA MET A 533 -17.44 -2.47 -7.17
C MET A 533 -16.19 -2.47 -8.07
N PRO A 534 -16.00 -1.50 -8.97
CA PRO A 534 -14.78 -1.43 -9.76
C PRO A 534 -13.58 -1.09 -8.86
N GLY A 535 -12.47 -1.78 -9.06
CA GLY A 535 -11.25 -1.63 -8.27
C GLY A 535 -10.02 -1.34 -9.12
N ILE A 536 -9.03 -0.65 -8.57
CA ILE A 536 -7.72 -0.47 -9.20
C ILE A 536 -6.61 -0.37 -8.14
N SER A 537 -5.38 -0.74 -8.50
CA SER A 537 -4.21 -0.58 -7.63
C SER A 537 -3.44 0.73 -7.90
N ASP A 538 -3.03 1.43 -6.84
CA ASP A 538 -2.36 2.74 -6.92
C ASP A 538 -0.83 2.70 -7.15
N TRP A 539 -0.31 1.56 -7.63
CA TRP A 539 1.11 1.31 -7.92
C TRP A 539 1.79 2.43 -8.74
N MET A 540 1.06 3.16 -9.59
CA MET A 540 1.64 4.26 -10.38
C MET A 540 2.24 5.40 -9.55
N THR A 541 1.87 5.50 -8.27
CA THR A 541 2.26 6.60 -7.38
C THR A 541 3.31 6.22 -6.32
N SER A 542 3.65 4.92 -6.16
CA SER A 542 4.71 4.42 -5.25
C SER A 542 5.27 3.06 -5.74
N GLY A 543 5.92 2.30 -4.88
CA GLY A 543 6.43 0.96 -5.15
C GLY A 543 7.44 0.93 -6.30
N SER A 544 7.45 -0.18 -7.03
CA SER A 544 8.39 -0.43 -8.14
C SER A 544 8.15 0.47 -9.35
N TRP A 545 7.00 1.17 -9.46
CA TRP A 545 6.70 2.03 -10.60
C TRP A 545 6.96 3.49 -10.27
N ASN A 546 6.35 4.04 -9.20
CA ASN A 546 6.53 5.44 -8.75
C ASN A 546 6.62 6.44 -9.93
N TRP A 547 5.75 6.32 -10.94
CA TRP A 547 5.82 7.10 -12.18
C TRP A 547 5.12 8.44 -12.08
N ASP A 548 4.14 8.59 -11.20
CA ASP A 548 3.30 9.77 -11.09
C ASP A 548 3.18 10.34 -9.66
N SER A 549 2.59 11.53 -9.56
CA SER A 549 2.21 12.12 -8.29
C SER A 549 1.08 11.34 -7.64
N HIS A 550 1.06 11.32 -6.32
CA HIS A 550 -0.06 10.80 -5.53
C HIS A 550 -1.38 11.53 -5.86
N GLN A 551 -1.32 12.75 -6.39
CA GLN A 551 -2.49 13.48 -6.90
C GLN A 551 -3.22 12.73 -8.02
N ALA A 552 -2.51 11.92 -8.83
CA ALA A 552 -3.08 11.17 -9.94
C ALA A 552 -4.02 10.02 -9.50
N VAL A 553 -4.05 9.69 -8.20
CA VAL A 553 -5.04 8.77 -7.62
C VAL A 553 -6.47 9.24 -7.93
N ALA A 554 -6.73 10.55 -7.88
CA ALA A 554 -8.04 11.13 -8.19
C ALA A 554 -8.52 10.76 -9.61
N PHE A 555 -7.62 10.90 -10.59
CA PHE A 555 -7.92 10.52 -11.98
C PHE A 555 -8.09 9.01 -12.13
N SER A 556 -7.43 8.20 -11.30
CA SER A 556 -7.44 6.74 -11.44
C SER A 556 -8.80 6.09 -11.16
N VAL A 557 -9.67 6.77 -10.41
CA VAL A 557 -11.04 6.33 -10.12
C VAL A 557 -12.11 7.21 -10.77
N ALA A 558 -11.72 8.30 -11.42
CA ALA A 558 -12.65 9.20 -12.11
C ALA A 558 -13.49 8.48 -13.19
N PRO A 559 -12.94 7.54 -14.01
CA PRO A 559 -13.75 6.73 -14.93
C PRO A 559 -14.85 5.92 -14.23
N PHE A 560 -14.55 5.34 -13.06
CA PHE A 560 -15.52 4.56 -12.30
C PHE A 560 -16.63 5.46 -11.74
N ASN A 561 -16.27 6.59 -11.13
CA ASN A 561 -17.24 7.56 -10.62
C ASN A 561 -18.14 8.09 -11.74
N ALA A 562 -17.58 8.34 -12.93
CA ALA A 562 -18.32 8.77 -14.10
C ALA A 562 -19.28 7.68 -14.63
N GLY A 563 -18.79 6.45 -14.82
CA GLY A 563 -19.60 5.34 -15.31
C GLY A 563 -20.73 4.93 -14.37
N ALA A 564 -20.51 5.05 -13.06
CA ALA A 564 -21.53 4.74 -12.05
C ALA A 564 -22.62 5.82 -11.91
N ARG A 565 -22.35 7.05 -12.38
CA ARG A 565 -23.27 8.18 -12.25
C ARG A 565 -24.54 7.98 -13.08
N ARG A 566 -25.62 8.64 -12.66
CA ARG A 566 -26.92 8.64 -13.33
C ARG A 566 -27.26 10.04 -13.85
N TYR A 567 -27.82 10.09 -15.05
CA TYR A 567 -28.29 11.33 -15.71
C TYR A 567 -29.76 11.18 -16.14
N GLY A 568 -30.30 12.23 -16.78
CA GLY A 568 -31.70 12.26 -17.21
C GLY A 568 -32.66 12.25 -16.02
N ALA A 569 -33.71 11.42 -16.10
CA ALA A 569 -34.73 11.30 -15.05
C ALA A 569 -34.21 10.78 -13.69
N ASP A 570 -33.02 10.17 -13.69
CA ASP A 570 -32.38 9.61 -12.50
C ASP A 570 -31.26 10.51 -11.94
N PHE A 571 -31.05 11.71 -12.50
CA PHE A 571 -30.04 12.63 -12.00
C PHE A 571 -30.28 12.97 -10.51
N GLY A 572 -29.21 12.97 -9.71
CA GLY A 572 -29.27 13.19 -8.25
C GLY A 572 -29.52 11.92 -7.42
N LYS A 573 -29.93 10.80 -8.01
CA LYS A 573 -29.98 9.52 -7.30
C LYS A 573 -28.55 8.99 -7.01
N PRO A 574 -28.36 8.14 -5.98
CA PRO A 574 -27.07 7.52 -5.71
C PRO A 574 -26.48 6.79 -6.93
N PRO A 575 -25.14 6.80 -7.08
CA PRO A 575 -24.46 6.11 -8.18
C PRO A 575 -24.73 4.61 -8.13
N ARG A 576 -24.64 3.93 -9.28
CA ARG A 576 -24.93 2.50 -9.41
C ARG A 576 -23.92 1.62 -8.67
N SER A 577 -22.69 2.09 -8.53
CA SER A 577 -21.61 1.46 -7.79
C SER A 577 -20.69 2.53 -7.20
N PHE A 578 -19.75 2.10 -6.37
CA PHE A 578 -18.70 2.94 -5.82
C PHE A 578 -17.34 2.29 -6.08
N PRO A 579 -16.28 3.06 -6.30
CA PRO A 579 -14.96 2.47 -6.51
C PRO A 579 -14.34 1.95 -5.22
N MET A 580 -13.41 1.01 -5.40
CA MET A 580 -12.40 0.63 -4.41
C MET A 580 -10.99 0.89 -4.93
N MET A 581 -10.01 0.96 -4.04
CA MET A 581 -8.62 1.08 -4.45
C MET A 581 -7.70 0.30 -3.52
N HIS A 582 -6.73 -0.42 -4.10
CA HIS A 582 -5.59 -0.90 -3.34
C HIS A 582 -4.65 0.28 -3.02
N CYS A 583 -4.47 0.56 -1.73
CA CYS A 583 -3.50 1.53 -1.24
C CYS A 583 -2.18 0.80 -0.98
N VAL A 584 -1.30 0.83 -1.96
CA VAL A 584 0.05 0.25 -1.89
C VAL A 584 0.92 1.18 -1.05
N ASN A 585 1.67 0.62 -0.10
CA ASN A 585 2.59 1.36 0.77
C ASN A 585 1.88 2.55 1.48
N PRO A 586 0.99 2.26 2.46
CA PRO A 586 -0.02 3.20 2.92
C PRO A 586 0.56 4.51 3.46
N SER A 587 -0.08 5.63 3.10
CA SER A 587 0.20 6.94 3.69
C SER A 587 -1.10 7.74 3.83
N LEU A 588 -1.10 8.72 4.73
CA LEU A 588 -2.29 9.57 4.94
C LEU A 588 -2.69 10.29 3.66
N PHE A 589 -1.72 10.81 2.91
CA PHE A 589 -1.98 11.48 1.64
C PHE A 589 -2.80 10.60 0.69
N ARG A 590 -2.37 9.34 0.48
CA ARG A 590 -3.07 8.39 -0.40
C ARG A 590 -4.45 8.04 0.13
N GLY A 591 -4.52 7.65 1.39
CA GLY A 591 -5.75 7.20 2.01
C GLY A 591 -6.82 8.28 2.00
N TYR A 592 -6.45 9.52 2.34
CA TYR A 592 -7.34 10.64 2.14
C TYR A 592 -7.72 10.74 0.65
N THR A 593 -6.77 10.64 -0.30
CA THR A 593 -7.03 11.02 -1.72
C THR A 593 -8.04 10.05 -2.33
N GLN A 594 -7.91 8.78 -1.98
CA GLN A 594 -8.88 7.74 -2.28
C GLN A 594 -10.26 8.09 -1.69
N LEU A 595 -10.30 8.42 -0.40
CA LEU A 595 -11.54 8.73 0.30
C LEU A 595 -12.28 9.94 -0.32
N GLY A 596 -11.60 11.06 -0.55
CA GLY A 596 -12.20 12.26 -1.15
C GLY A 596 -12.55 12.12 -2.62
N ASN A 597 -12.01 11.10 -3.30
CA ASN A 597 -12.45 10.69 -4.63
C ASN A 597 -13.50 9.58 -4.60
N GLN A 598 -14.25 9.48 -3.50
CA GLN A 598 -15.42 8.62 -3.32
C GLN A 598 -15.13 7.11 -3.31
N CYS A 599 -13.88 6.70 -3.04
CA CYS A 599 -13.63 5.29 -2.74
C CYS A 599 -14.37 4.88 -1.48
N LYS A 600 -15.23 3.86 -1.59
CA LYS A 600 -15.97 3.30 -0.46
C LYS A 600 -15.30 2.06 0.13
N PHE A 601 -14.28 1.53 -0.54
CA PHE A 601 -13.40 0.52 0.03
C PHE A 601 -11.94 0.88 -0.23
N ILE A 602 -11.18 1.10 0.85
CA ILE A 602 -9.73 1.24 0.80
C ILE A 602 -9.12 -0.07 1.27
N SER A 603 -8.40 -0.72 0.36
CA SER A 603 -7.77 -2.02 0.58
C SER A 603 -6.26 -1.83 0.73
N TYR A 604 -5.73 -1.94 1.94
CA TYR A 604 -4.31 -1.69 2.19
C TYR A 604 -3.46 -2.87 1.74
N TYR A 605 -2.63 -2.66 0.71
CA TYR A 605 -1.80 -3.69 0.09
C TYR A 605 -0.31 -3.53 0.49
N ASN A 606 0.28 -4.50 1.18
CA ASN A 606 -0.42 -5.44 2.04
C ASN A 606 0.19 -5.50 3.44
N TYR A 607 -0.60 -5.70 4.50
CA TYR A 607 -0.04 -5.65 5.87
C TYR A 607 1.00 -6.77 6.05
N GLY A 608 0.60 -8.03 5.86
CA GLY A 608 1.41 -9.19 6.17
C GLY A 608 0.57 -10.47 6.13
N PRO A 609 1.13 -11.63 6.47
CA PRO A 609 2.51 -11.82 6.92
C PRO A 609 3.54 -11.78 5.78
N ASP A 610 4.66 -11.09 5.99
CA ASP A 610 5.76 -10.95 5.01
C ASP A 610 6.55 -12.24 4.77
N TYR A 611 6.28 -13.25 5.59
CA TYR A 611 6.86 -14.58 5.56
C TYR A 611 6.02 -15.62 4.80
N GLU A 612 4.81 -15.27 4.34
CA GLU A 612 3.95 -16.19 3.60
C GLU A 612 3.84 -15.91 2.10
N VAL A 613 4.11 -14.67 1.66
CA VAL A 613 3.77 -14.19 0.31
C VAL A 613 4.95 -13.33 -0.25
N THR A 614 4.94 -13.01 -1.55
CA THR A 614 6.14 -12.60 -2.31
C THR A 614 6.56 -11.13 -2.21
N GLU A 615 5.65 -10.15 -2.07
CA GLU A 615 6.03 -8.72 -2.07
C GLU A 615 4.97 -7.76 -1.48
N GLY A 616 5.41 -6.54 -1.17
CA GLY A 616 4.53 -5.41 -0.84
C GLY A 616 4.11 -5.28 0.63
N TYR A 617 4.77 -5.99 1.55
CA TYR A 617 4.40 -5.97 2.98
C TYR A 617 4.83 -4.70 3.70
N TRP A 618 3.99 -4.24 4.60
CA TRP A 618 4.27 -3.07 5.44
C TRP A 618 4.10 -3.32 6.95
N SER A 619 3.82 -4.55 7.40
CA SER A 619 3.74 -4.93 8.83
C SER A 619 5.01 -4.61 9.61
N HIS A 620 6.18 -4.65 8.97
CA HIS A 620 7.47 -4.30 9.57
C HIS A 620 7.75 -2.79 9.61
N SER A 621 6.90 -1.97 8.98
CA SER A 621 7.15 -0.54 8.74
C SER A 621 6.48 0.38 9.79
N GLY A 622 6.74 1.68 9.68
CA GLY A 622 6.08 2.74 10.45
C GLY A 622 4.66 3.11 9.99
N LEU A 623 4.14 2.45 8.94
CA LEU A 623 2.98 2.96 8.17
C LEU A 623 1.62 2.68 8.81
N GLY A 624 1.55 1.76 9.79
CA GLY A 624 0.29 1.46 10.50
C GLY A 624 -0.31 2.64 11.25
N TRP A 625 0.51 3.64 11.62
CA TRP A 625 0.00 4.89 12.20
C TRP A 625 -0.92 5.64 11.22
N ALA A 626 -0.55 5.74 9.94
CA ALA A 626 -1.33 6.46 8.94
C ALA A 626 -2.67 5.76 8.65
N VAL A 627 -2.63 4.43 8.58
CA VAL A 627 -3.81 3.58 8.39
C VAL A 627 -4.80 3.76 9.54
N MET A 628 -4.31 3.58 10.77
CA MET A 628 -5.10 3.76 11.99
C MET A 628 -5.69 5.18 12.06
N HIS A 629 -4.88 6.19 11.79
CA HIS A 629 -5.30 7.58 11.86
C HIS A 629 -6.46 7.88 10.91
N LEU A 630 -6.35 7.48 9.63
CA LEU A 630 -7.43 7.67 8.66
C LEU A 630 -8.71 6.95 9.07
N ASN A 631 -8.61 5.64 9.37
CA ASN A 631 -9.78 4.79 9.63
C ASN A 631 -10.56 5.27 10.85
N ASN A 632 -9.86 5.70 11.89
CA ASN A 632 -10.47 6.18 13.13
C ASN A 632 -11.09 7.58 12.99
N GLN A 633 -10.50 8.47 12.19
CA GLN A 633 -11.15 9.74 11.85
C GLN A 633 -12.44 9.47 11.05
N ALA A 634 -12.35 8.61 10.04
CA ALA A 634 -13.49 8.25 9.20
C ALA A 634 -14.64 7.66 10.02
N ALA A 635 -14.35 6.80 11.00
CA ALA A 635 -15.36 6.18 11.87
C ALA A 635 -16.15 7.21 12.72
N GLN A 636 -15.57 8.35 13.09
CA GLN A 636 -16.24 9.40 13.88
C GLN A 636 -17.24 10.22 13.06
N MET A 637 -17.19 10.14 11.73
CA MET A 637 -18.04 10.89 10.81
C MET A 637 -18.62 10.01 9.71
N ASP A 638 -18.67 8.69 9.93
CA ASP A 638 -19.12 7.70 8.95
C ASP A 638 -20.62 7.79 8.61
N ASP A 639 -21.41 8.48 9.45
CA ASP A 639 -22.81 8.79 9.18
C ASP A 639 -22.99 9.78 8.01
N ILE A 640 -22.01 10.67 7.79
CA ILE A 640 -21.95 11.53 6.61
C ILE A 640 -21.02 10.95 5.56
N LEU A 641 -19.80 10.55 5.96
CA LEU A 641 -18.75 10.11 5.05
C LEU A 641 -19.11 8.79 4.33
N GLY A 642 -19.75 7.86 5.03
CA GLY A 642 -20.17 6.57 4.48
C GLY A 642 -21.16 6.72 3.32
N PRO A 643 -22.36 7.30 3.53
CA PRO A 643 -23.32 7.55 2.47
C PRO A 643 -23.00 8.77 1.60
N GLY A 644 -22.03 9.60 1.97
CA GLY A 644 -21.72 10.86 1.30
C GLY A 644 -21.29 10.70 -0.16
N LEU A 645 -21.81 11.58 -1.01
CA LEU A 645 -21.52 11.62 -2.44
C LEU A 645 -20.65 12.84 -2.76
N MET A 646 -19.71 12.68 -3.68
CA MET A 646 -18.97 13.80 -4.26
C MET A 646 -19.96 14.76 -4.89
N ARG A 647 -19.79 16.05 -4.62
CA ARG A 647 -20.69 17.06 -5.18
C ARG A 647 -20.56 17.11 -6.71
N PRO A 648 -21.69 17.15 -7.45
CA PRO A 648 -21.67 17.27 -8.89
C PRO A 648 -20.99 18.57 -9.33
N SER A 649 -20.01 18.46 -10.20
CA SER A 649 -19.31 19.58 -10.82
C SER A 649 -20.09 20.15 -12.00
N ARG A 650 -19.94 21.46 -12.24
CA ARG A 650 -20.47 22.13 -13.44
C ARG A 650 -19.53 22.05 -14.65
N VAL A 651 -18.40 21.37 -14.52
CA VAL A 651 -17.36 21.24 -15.56
C VAL A 651 -17.18 19.77 -15.93
N ALA A 652 -17.35 19.45 -17.21
CA ALA A 652 -17.12 18.12 -17.77
C ALA A 652 -15.89 18.07 -18.69
N LEU A 653 -15.28 16.89 -18.77
CA LEU A 653 -14.23 16.52 -19.71
C LEU A 653 -14.70 15.30 -20.50
N LEU A 654 -14.79 15.43 -21.83
CA LEU A 654 -15.27 14.34 -22.67
C LEU A 654 -14.27 13.17 -22.65
N TYR A 655 -14.81 11.97 -22.50
CA TYR A 655 -14.10 10.71 -22.68
C TYR A 655 -14.71 9.95 -23.86
N SER A 656 -13.96 9.86 -24.96
CA SER A 656 -14.46 9.32 -26.23
C SER A 656 -14.03 7.88 -26.46
N ALA A 657 -14.96 6.98 -26.76
CA ALA A 657 -14.64 5.59 -27.01
C ALA A 657 -13.91 5.33 -28.35
N PRO A 658 -14.28 5.98 -29.47
CA PRO A 658 -13.46 6.00 -30.68
C PRO A 658 -12.02 6.43 -30.42
N GLN A 659 -11.78 7.41 -29.53
CA GLN A 659 -10.40 7.79 -29.20
C GLN A 659 -9.63 6.60 -28.62
N GLU A 660 -10.21 5.89 -27.66
CA GLU A 660 -9.57 4.72 -27.05
C GLU A 660 -9.36 3.56 -28.04
N ILE A 661 -10.24 3.44 -29.04
CA ILE A 661 -10.12 2.39 -30.07
C ILE A 661 -9.04 2.74 -31.08
N TRP A 662 -9.00 3.97 -31.58
CA TRP A 662 -8.13 4.35 -32.69
C TRP A 662 -6.75 4.83 -32.24
N TRP A 663 -6.69 5.56 -31.13
CA TRP A 663 -5.46 6.15 -30.63
C TRP A 663 -5.51 6.43 -29.12
N PRO A 664 -5.51 5.37 -28.28
CA PRO A 664 -5.70 5.50 -26.84
C PRO A 664 -4.58 6.30 -26.15
N GLN A 665 -3.37 6.34 -26.71
CA GLN A 665 -2.26 7.13 -26.14
C GLN A 665 -2.33 8.62 -26.50
N GLY A 666 -3.12 9.01 -27.51
CA GLY A 666 -3.03 10.34 -28.12
C GLY A 666 -3.39 11.49 -27.18
N SER A 667 -4.45 11.34 -26.40
CA SER A 667 -4.95 12.37 -25.48
C SER A 667 -4.76 12.02 -24.01
N PHE A 668 -4.41 10.77 -23.67
CA PHE A 668 -4.43 10.27 -22.29
C PHE A 668 -3.62 11.14 -21.31
N ALA A 669 -2.35 11.39 -21.59
CA ALA A 669 -1.48 12.15 -20.70
C ALA A 669 -1.96 13.60 -20.52
N ASP A 670 -2.49 14.20 -21.59
CA ASP A 670 -3.06 15.54 -21.62
C ASP A 670 -4.37 15.63 -20.82
N LYS A 671 -5.25 14.65 -21.00
CA LYS A 671 -6.53 14.50 -20.30
C LYS A 671 -6.33 14.38 -18.80
N ARG A 672 -5.43 13.48 -18.36
CA ARG A 672 -5.06 13.32 -16.95
C ARG A 672 -4.47 14.61 -16.37
N ALA A 673 -3.57 15.27 -17.09
CA ALA A 673 -2.95 16.50 -16.63
C ALA A 673 -3.96 17.66 -16.54
N THR A 674 -4.86 17.76 -17.50
CA THR A 674 -5.95 18.74 -17.53
C THR A 674 -6.92 18.52 -16.37
N PHE A 675 -7.27 17.26 -16.09
CA PHE A 675 -8.08 16.90 -14.93
C PHE A 675 -7.46 17.42 -13.63
N LEU A 676 -6.16 17.16 -13.42
CA LEU A 676 -5.45 17.62 -12.22
C LEU A 676 -5.32 19.15 -12.16
N ALA A 677 -5.04 19.81 -13.29
CA ALA A 677 -4.92 21.27 -13.34
C ALA A 677 -6.22 21.99 -12.91
N LEU A 678 -7.37 21.46 -13.34
CA LEU A 678 -8.69 21.95 -12.96
C LEU A 678 -9.01 21.64 -11.50
N ALA A 679 -8.71 20.42 -11.03
CA ALA A 679 -8.87 20.04 -9.62
C ALA A 679 -8.04 20.93 -8.68
N HIS A 680 -6.79 21.26 -9.04
CA HIS A 680 -5.93 22.20 -8.31
C HIS A 680 -6.46 23.64 -8.30
N SER A 681 -7.41 23.93 -9.19
CA SER A 681 -8.08 25.23 -9.30
C SER A 681 -9.51 25.15 -8.76
N TYR A 682 -9.84 24.10 -8.02
CA TYR A 682 -11.16 23.83 -7.43
C TYR A 682 -12.34 23.78 -8.41
N TYR A 683 -12.05 23.51 -9.69
CA TYR A 683 -13.03 23.09 -10.68
C TYR A 683 -12.90 21.57 -10.83
N GLN A 684 -13.24 20.78 -9.81
CA GLN A 684 -13.12 19.33 -9.84
C GLN A 684 -13.86 18.78 -11.08
N PRO A 685 -13.17 18.39 -12.16
CA PRO A 685 -13.86 18.11 -13.41
C PRO A 685 -14.42 16.69 -13.39
N GLU A 686 -15.51 16.48 -14.11
CA GLU A 686 -16.11 15.15 -14.25
C GLU A 686 -15.85 14.58 -15.63
N LEU A 687 -15.55 13.29 -15.71
CA LEU A 687 -15.51 12.62 -17.00
C LEU A 687 -16.94 12.34 -17.46
N VAL A 688 -17.23 12.59 -18.74
CA VAL A 688 -18.52 12.27 -19.35
C VAL A 688 -18.28 11.44 -20.61
N THR A 689 -19.02 10.34 -20.76
CA THR A 689 -18.91 9.51 -21.97
C THR A 689 -19.84 9.98 -23.07
N GLU A 690 -19.61 9.51 -24.29
CA GLU A 690 -20.47 9.78 -25.44
C GLU A 690 -21.92 9.32 -25.22
N GLU A 691 -22.12 8.14 -24.61
CA GLU A 691 -23.45 7.62 -24.29
C GLU A 691 -24.18 8.55 -23.32
N GLN A 692 -23.47 9.04 -22.30
CA GLN A 692 -24.02 9.97 -21.32
C GLN A 692 -24.40 11.31 -21.96
N VAL A 693 -23.61 11.80 -22.93
CA VAL A 693 -23.98 12.99 -23.72
C VAL A 693 -25.30 12.76 -24.47
N LEU A 694 -25.47 11.59 -25.10
CA LEU A 694 -26.70 11.23 -25.81
C LEU A 694 -27.90 11.07 -24.86
N GLU A 695 -27.67 10.62 -23.63
CA GLU A 695 -28.67 10.55 -22.54
C GLU A 695 -29.00 11.92 -21.93
N GLY A 696 -28.33 13.00 -22.35
CA GLY A 696 -28.63 14.37 -21.93
C GLY A 696 -27.81 14.89 -20.76
N ALA A 697 -26.67 14.25 -20.42
CA ALA A 697 -25.80 14.69 -19.32
C ALA A 697 -25.36 16.16 -19.42
N LEU A 698 -25.23 16.71 -20.64
CA LEU A 698 -24.81 18.10 -20.86
C LEU A 698 -25.76 19.14 -20.25
N ALA A 699 -27.03 18.79 -19.97
CA ALA A 699 -27.94 19.69 -19.25
C ALA A 699 -27.45 20.05 -17.83
N HIS A 700 -26.60 19.20 -17.24
CA HIS A 700 -25.98 19.44 -15.94
C HIS A 700 -24.68 20.26 -16.00
N TYR A 701 -24.11 20.52 -17.18
CA TYR A 701 -22.82 21.20 -17.27
C TYR A 701 -22.95 22.62 -17.79
N ASP A 702 -22.14 23.52 -17.26
CA ASP A 702 -21.95 24.86 -17.82
C ASP A 702 -20.82 24.88 -18.85
N ALA A 703 -19.83 23.98 -18.68
CA ALA A 703 -18.68 23.87 -19.55
C ALA A 703 -18.33 22.42 -19.87
N LEU A 704 -17.97 22.18 -21.13
CA LEU A 704 -17.44 20.90 -21.63
C LEU A 704 -16.06 21.14 -22.25
N LEU A 705 -15.05 20.44 -21.75
CA LEU A 705 -13.73 20.37 -22.34
C LEU A 705 -13.63 19.15 -23.24
N VAL A 706 -13.12 19.34 -24.47
CA VAL A 706 -12.89 18.25 -25.43
C VAL A 706 -11.46 18.28 -25.94
N LEU A 707 -10.74 17.18 -25.68
CA LEU A 707 -9.33 16.97 -26.08
C LEU A 707 -9.19 15.87 -27.15
N GLU A 708 -10.30 15.21 -27.47
CA GLU A 708 -10.38 13.97 -28.24
C GLU A 708 -10.44 14.26 -29.74
N GLN A 709 -9.60 13.59 -30.51
CA GLN A 709 -9.56 13.73 -31.97
C GLN A 709 -10.75 13.05 -32.64
N TYR A 710 -11.09 11.85 -32.15
CA TYR A 710 -12.17 11.01 -32.65
C TYR A 710 -13.37 11.12 -31.72
N VAL A 711 -14.52 11.61 -32.21
CA VAL A 711 -15.79 11.72 -31.46
C VAL A 711 -16.93 11.44 -32.42
N SER A 712 -17.92 10.63 -32.04
CA SER A 712 -18.98 10.22 -32.96
C SER A 712 -19.79 11.40 -33.51
N ARG A 713 -20.26 11.29 -34.76
CA ARG A 713 -20.98 12.41 -35.42
C ARG A 713 -22.18 12.88 -34.61
N THR A 714 -22.98 11.93 -34.15
CA THR A 714 -24.19 12.23 -33.37
C THR A 714 -23.87 12.96 -32.06
N VAL A 715 -22.75 12.63 -31.41
CA VAL A 715 -22.32 13.34 -30.19
C VAL A 715 -21.78 14.72 -30.53
N GLN A 716 -20.99 14.87 -31.59
CA GLN A 716 -20.53 16.18 -32.05
C GLN A 716 -21.72 17.12 -32.36
N ASP A 717 -22.74 16.61 -33.04
CA ASP A 717 -23.96 17.36 -33.34
C ASP A 717 -24.68 17.79 -32.05
N ARG A 718 -24.84 16.87 -31.10
CA ARG A 718 -25.47 17.15 -29.80
C ARG A 718 -24.69 18.17 -28.96
N ILE A 719 -23.35 18.12 -29.00
CA ILE A 719 -22.49 19.15 -28.39
C ILE A 719 -22.75 20.49 -29.08
N GLY A 720 -22.80 20.52 -30.42
CA GLY A 720 -23.09 21.73 -31.19
C GLY A 720 -24.45 22.36 -30.84
N GLU A 721 -25.48 21.54 -30.68
CA GLU A 721 -26.82 21.97 -30.21
C GLU A 721 -26.76 22.56 -28.80
N TRP A 722 -26.08 21.89 -27.88
CA TRP A 722 -25.92 22.35 -26.50
C TRP A 722 -25.16 23.69 -26.41
N VAL A 723 -24.08 23.86 -27.19
CA VAL A 723 -23.35 25.13 -27.28
C VAL A 723 -24.27 26.24 -27.80
N LYS A 724 -25.01 25.99 -28.89
CA LYS A 724 -25.99 26.96 -29.41
C LYS A 724 -27.03 27.34 -28.36
N GLY A 725 -27.35 26.42 -27.45
CA GLY A 725 -28.27 26.61 -26.33
C GLY A 725 -27.72 27.44 -25.16
N GLY A 726 -26.41 27.63 -25.04
CA GLY A 726 -25.79 28.42 -23.94
C GLY A 726 -24.50 27.83 -23.38
N GLY A 727 -24.15 26.59 -23.72
CA GLY A 727 -22.97 25.92 -23.20
C GLY A 727 -21.64 26.57 -23.60
N LEU A 728 -20.62 26.42 -22.74
CA LEU A 728 -19.23 26.74 -23.05
C LEU A 728 -18.49 25.49 -23.53
N LEU A 729 -18.08 25.48 -24.80
CA LEU A 729 -17.19 24.44 -25.33
C LEU A 729 -15.75 24.93 -25.31
N TRP A 730 -14.88 24.25 -24.58
CA TRP A 730 -13.43 24.47 -24.62
C TRP A 730 -12.79 23.30 -25.36
N ALA A 731 -12.00 23.60 -26.39
CA ALA A 731 -11.34 22.59 -27.20
C ALA A 731 -9.90 23.00 -27.47
N CYS A 732 -9.05 22.02 -27.81
CA CYS A 732 -7.66 22.29 -28.12
C CYS A 732 -7.13 21.44 -29.27
N ALA A 733 -6.08 21.94 -29.92
CA ALA A 733 -5.33 21.23 -30.94
C ALA A 733 -6.28 20.49 -31.94
N ASP A 734 -6.08 19.20 -32.12
CA ASP A 734 -6.79 18.33 -33.05
C ASP A 734 -8.13 17.79 -32.51
N ALA A 735 -8.72 18.39 -31.48
CA ALA A 735 -9.99 17.94 -30.93
C ALA A 735 -11.16 18.05 -31.93
N LEU A 736 -12.07 17.07 -31.94
CA LEU A 736 -13.30 17.05 -32.75
C LEU A 736 -13.06 17.18 -34.25
N VAL A 737 -12.03 16.52 -34.82
CA VAL A 737 -11.73 16.58 -36.27
C VAL A 737 -12.18 15.33 -37.03
N CYS A 738 -12.46 14.23 -36.33
CA CYS A 738 -12.86 12.96 -36.92
C CYS A 738 -14.04 12.32 -36.19
N ASP A 739 -14.79 11.51 -36.92
CA ASP A 739 -15.89 10.71 -36.40
C ASP A 739 -15.45 9.34 -35.82
N GLU A 740 -16.42 8.52 -35.41
CA GLU A 740 -16.19 7.20 -34.84
C GLU A 740 -15.54 6.19 -35.81
N TYR A 741 -15.57 6.46 -37.12
CA TYR A 741 -15.04 5.61 -38.18
C TYR A 741 -13.75 6.14 -38.79
N LYS A 742 -13.15 7.17 -38.18
CA LYS A 742 -11.93 7.84 -38.65
C LYS A 742 -12.15 8.67 -39.92
N GLU A 743 -13.40 9.03 -40.23
CA GLU A 743 -13.74 9.93 -41.34
C GLU A 743 -13.72 11.40 -40.86
N PRO A 744 -13.31 12.38 -41.70
CA PRO A 744 -13.31 13.79 -41.32
C PRO A 744 -14.70 14.30 -40.94
N TYR A 745 -14.82 14.85 -39.73
CA TYR A 745 -16.03 15.51 -39.24
C TYR A 745 -15.63 16.53 -38.17
N ASP A 746 -15.59 17.81 -38.57
CA ASP A 746 -15.06 18.90 -37.74
C ASP A 746 -16.17 19.77 -37.16
N LEU A 747 -16.52 19.57 -35.89
CA LEU A 747 -17.55 20.39 -35.22
C LEU A 747 -17.15 21.87 -35.15
N LEU A 748 -15.89 22.19 -34.85
CA LEU A 748 -15.48 23.57 -34.62
C LEU A 748 -15.49 24.39 -35.92
N GLN A 749 -15.11 23.75 -37.03
CA GLN A 749 -15.23 24.32 -38.37
C GLN A 749 -16.70 24.55 -38.74
N GLN A 750 -17.56 23.55 -38.55
CA GLN A 750 -18.99 23.66 -38.87
C GLN A 750 -19.71 24.71 -38.01
N LEU A 751 -19.38 24.77 -36.72
CA LEU A 751 -20.06 25.63 -35.75
C LEU A 751 -19.59 27.09 -35.83
N THR A 752 -18.30 27.33 -36.13
CA THR A 752 -17.70 28.66 -35.97
C THR A 752 -16.77 29.11 -37.10
N GLY A 753 -16.51 28.26 -38.10
CA GLY A 753 -15.59 28.54 -39.21
C GLY A 753 -14.11 28.46 -38.85
N LEU A 754 -13.75 27.85 -37.72
CA LEU A 754 -12.36 27.64 -37.31
C LEU A 754 -11.63 26.73 -38.32
N LYS A 755 -10.47 27.18 -38.82
CA LYS A 755 -9.58 26.37 -39.66
C LYS A 755 -8.27 26.13 -38.95
N ARG A 756 -7.77 24.88 -38.97
CA ARG A 756 -6.62 24.44 -38.16
C ARG A 756 -5.63 23.66 -39.01
N ASP A 757 -4.34 23.87 -38.75
CA ASP A 757 -3.22 23.12 -39.31
C ASP A 757 -2.31 22.60 -38.20
N HIS A 758 -2.19 21.27 -38.12
CA HIS A 758 -1.36 20.55 -37.14
C HIS A 758 -0.11 19.90 -37.75
N SER A 759 0.23 20.24 -39.00
CA SER A 759 1.34 19.62 -39.74
C SER A 759 2.73 19.95 -39.18
N LYS A 760 2.84 21.01 -38.37
CA LYS A 760 4.11 21.51 -37.83
C LYS A 760 4.27 21.15 -36.33
N PRO A 761 5.15 20.20 -35.97
CA PRO A 761 5.50 19.99 -34.56
C PRO A 761 6.37 21.15 -34.03
N LEU A 762 6.37 21.36 -32.71
CA LEU A 762 7.36 22.25 -32.08
C LEU A 762 8.73 21.58 -32.05
N GLY A 763 9.71 22.19 -32.72
CA GLY A 763 11.12 21.81 -32.60
C GLY A 763 11.82 22.41 -31.36
N VAL A 764 11.30 23.51 -30.82
CA VAL A 764 11.82 24.25 -29.66
C VAL A 764 10.65 24.81 -28.83
N SER A 765 10.91 25.24 -27.60
CA SER A 765 9.90 25.92 -26.78
C SER A 765 9.48 27.26 -27.40
N VAL A 766 8.20 27.60 -27.28
CA VAL A 766 7.65 28.92 -27.64
C VAL A 766 6.99 29.56 -26.41
N GLN A 767 6.86 30.88 -26.39
CA GLN A 767 6.07 31.56 -25.34
C GLN A 767 4.63 31.73 -25.81
N LEU A 768 3.67 31.49 -24.93
CA LEU A 768 2.31 32.02 -25.07
C LEU A 768 2.29 33.41 -24.44
N LEU A 769 1.92 34.40 -25.25
CA LEU A 769 1.89 35.82 -24.90
C LEU A 769 0.43 36.31 -24.93
N PRO A 770 -0.11 36.82 -23.81
CA PRO A 770 -1.41 37.50 -23.82
C PRO A 770 -1.40 38.69 -24.78
N VAL A 771 -2.51 38.95 -25.47
CA VAL A 771 -2.62 40.16 -26.32
C VAL A 771 -2.70 41.42 -25.44
N GLU A 772 -2.36 42.59 -26.00
CA GLU A 772 -2.41 43.85 -25.26
C GLU A 772 -3.79 44.08 -24.62
N GLY A 773 -3.81 44.40 -23.33
CA GLY A 773 -5.02 44.57 -22.52
C GLY A 773 -5.56 43.29 -21.86
N GLU A 774 -5.09 42.11 -22.28
CA GLU A 774 -5.40 40.85 -21.61
C GLU A 774 -4.52 40.67 -20.36
N THR A 775 -5.14 40.52 -19.18
CA THR A 775 -4.43 40.41 -17.89
C THR A 775 -4.80 39.16 -17.09
N ALA A 776 -5.85 38.43 -17.48
CA ALA A 776 -6.31 37.25 -16.75
C ALA A 776 -5.48 36.01 -17.07
N ILE A 777 -4.87 35.95 -18.25
CA ILE A 777 -3.95 34.91 -18.69
C ILE A 777 -2.52 35.42 -18.55
N LYS A 778 -1.63 34.67 -17.91
CA LYS A 778 -0.20 35.03 -17.82
C LYS A 778 0.61 34.43 -18.96
N GLU A 779 1.67 35.16 -19.31
CA GLU A 779 2.74 34.64 -20.15
C GLU A 779 3.33 33.36 -19.56
N HIS A 780 3.52 32.36 -20.42
CA HIS A 780 4.18 31.13 -20.03
C HIS A 780 4.76 30.36 -21.22
N GLU A 781 5.74 29.52 -20.91
CA GLU A 781 6.38 28.65 -21.87
C GLU A 781 5.46 27.48 -22.27
N VAL A 782 5.39 27.22 -23.57
CA VAL A 782 4.84 26.01 -24.19
C VAL A 782 6.02 25.16 -24.68
N PRO A 783 6.31 24.04 -24.00
CA PRO A 783 7.45 23.19 -24.33
C PRO A 783 7.19 22.36 -25.60
N PRO A 784 8.23 21.82 -26.26
CA PRO A 784 8.06 20.93 -27.42
C PRO A 784 7.51 19.55 -27.04
N GLN A 785 7.63 19.16 -25.77
CA GLN A 785 7.16 17.88 -25.25
C GLN A 785 6.53 18.01 -23.87
N GLY A 786 5.56 17.14 -23.59
CA GLY A 786 5.03 16.91 -22.25
C GLY A 786 6.01 16.19 -21.32
N ARG A 787 5.53 15.79 -20.14
CA ARG A 787 6.33 15.08 -19.14
C ARG A 787 6.78 13.69 -19.62
N SER A 788 5.91 12.93 -20.28
CA SER A 788 6.21 11.56 -20.76
C SER A 788 6.69 11.55 -22.20
N LYS A 789 7.26 12.68 -22.66
CA LYS A 789 7.84 12.89 -24.00
C LYS A 789 6.83 12.90 -25.15
N GLU A 790 5.55 13.09 -24.86
CA GLU A 790 4.51 13.31 -25.86
C GLU A 790 4.80 14.60 -26.63
N THR A 791 4.86 14.56 -27.97
CA THR A 791 5.10 15.74 -28.80
C THR A 791 3.94 16.71 -28.70
N ILE A 792 4.23 17.96 -28.35
CA ILE A 792 3.25 19.04 -28.42
C ILE A 792 3.25 19.61 -29.85
N ARG A 793 2.07 19.61 -30.46
CA ARG A 793 1.84 20.14 -31.82
C ARG A 793 0.85 21.30 -31.74
N PRO A 794 1.33 22.56 -31.71
CA PRO A 794 0.47 23.71 -31.83
C PRO A 794 -0.23 23.66 -33.18
N GLY A 795 -1.56 23.70 -33.14
CA GLY A 795 -2.36 24.07 -34.29
C GLY A 795 -2.13 25.54 -34.59
N VAL A 796 -1.58 25.82 -35.77
CA VAL A 796 -1.71 27.15 -36.38
C VAL A 796 -3.16 27.24 -36.86
N PHE A 797 -3.86 28.32 -36.52
CA PHE A 797 -5.27 28.44 -36.84
C PHE A 797 -5.67 29.82 -37.35
N GLU A 798 -6.69 29.81 -38.21
CA GLU A 798 -7.40 31.00 -38.67
C GLU A 798 -8.83 30.96 -38.13
N TRP A 799 -9.26 32.03 -37.48
CA TRP A 799 -10.60 32.10 -36.92
C TRP A 799 -11.25 33.46 -37.15
N PRO A 800 -11.81 33.69 -38.36
CA PRO A 800 -12.41 34.98 -38.71
C PRO A 800 -13.48 35.41 -37.70
N GLY A 801 -13.35 36.63 -37.17
CA GLY A 801 -14.29 37.20 -36.21
C GLY A 801 -14.23 36.61 -34.80
N ALA A 802 -13.21 35.80 -34.47
CA ALA A 802 -12.94 35.40 -33.10
C ALA A 802 -12.13 36.48 -32.36
N ALA A 803 -12.35 36.62 -31.07
CA ALA A 803 -11.50 37.42 -30.20
C ALA A 803 -10.25 36.61 -29.84
N ILE A 804 -9.09 37.00 -30.37
CA ILE A 804 -7.81 36.38 -30.02
C ILE A 804 -7.37 36.91 -28.66
N ARG A 805 -7.08 35.99 -27.73
CA ARG A 805 -6.72 36.28 -26.32
C ARG A 805 -5.21 36.17 -26.09
N ALA A 806 -4.53 35.33 -26.86
CA ALA A 806 -3.09 35.14 -26.78
C ALA A 806 -2.52 34.72 -28.14
N THR A 807 -1.25 35.06 -28.38
CA THR A 807 -0.43 34.62 -29.51
C THR A 807 0.75 33.79 -29.03
N TYR A 808 1.38 33.05 -29.93
CA TYR A 808 2.71 32.51 -29.68
C TYR A 808 3.77 33.57 -29.96
N SER A 809 5.00 33.36 -29.47
CA SER A 809 6.15 34.22 -29.76
C SER A 809 6.51 34.32 -31.25
N ASP A 810 5.98 33.43 -32.10
CA ASP A 810 6.09 33.50 -33.56
C ASP A 810 4.93 34.26 -34.24
N GLN A 811 4.11 34.96 -33.44
CA GLN A 811 2.97 35.79 -33.82
C GLN A 811 1.71 35.07 -34.31
N HIS A 812 1.72 33.73 -34.40
CA HIS A 812 0.48 33.01 -34.73
C HIS A 812 -0.49 33.04 -33.54
N PRO A 813 -1.81 33.04 -33.77
CA PRO A 813 -2.79 32.90 -32.69
C PRO A 813 -2.54 31.64 -31.86
N ALA A 814 -2.57 31.79 -30.53
CA ALA A 814 -2.42 30.69 -29.59
C ALA A 814 -3.74 30.32 -28.94
N MET A 815 -4.54 31.31 -28.53
CA MET A 815 -5.84 31.11 -27.89
C MET A 815 -6.85 32.13 -28.41
N GLY A 816 -8.06 31.67 -28.69
CA GLY A 816 -9.16 32.53 -29.13
C GLY A 816 -10.51 32.09 -28.56
N MET A 817 -11.49 32.98 -28.66
CA MET A 817 -12.87 32.72 -28.26
C MET A 817 -13.85 33.33 -29.27
N LYS A 818 -14.96 32.63 -29.54
CA LYS A 818 -16.02 33.11 -30.43
C LYS A 818 -17.41 32.70 -29.93
N PRO A 819 -18.41 33.60 -29.99
CA PRO A 819 -19.81 33.24 -29.73
C PRO A 819 -20.33 32.20 -30.71
N ALA A 820 -21.21 31.32 -30.24
CA ALA A 820 -21.90 30.33 -31.07
C ALA A 820 -23.34 30.13 -30.54
N GLY A 821 -24.32 30.75 -31.21
CA GLY A 821 -25.68 30.85 -30.66
C GLY A 821 -25.69 31.65 -29.35
N LYS A 822 -26.27 31.09 -28.29
CA LYS A 822 -26.26 31.67 -26.94
C LYS A 822 -25.01 31.32 -26.13
N GLY A 823 -24.26 30.31 -26.56
CA GLY A 823 -23.04 29.85 -25.90
C GLY A 823 -21.78 30.40 -26.55
N ARG A 824 -20.65 29.76 -26.24
CA ARG A 824 -19.33 30.18 -26.71
C ARG A 824 -18.40 29.00 -26.94
N VAL A 825 -17.48 29.19 -27.88
CA VAL A 825 -16.38 28.26 -28.15
C VAL A 825 -15.07 28.94 -27.77
N VAL A 826 -14.25 28.23 -27.02
CA VAL A 826 -12.86 28.58 -26.69
C VAL A 826 -11.96 27.57 -27.38
N TYR A 827 -10.94 28.04 -28.07
CA TYR A 827 -9.97 27.18 -28.73
C TYR A 827 -8.54 27.55 -28.31
N LEU A 828 -7.77 26.54 -27.94
CA LEU A 828 -6.34 26.63 -27.67
C LEU A 828 -5.55 25.83 -28.71
N GLY A 829 -4.56 26.44 -29.35
CA GLY A 829 -3.79 25.79 -30.40
C GLY A 829 -3.02 24.56 -29.93
N HIS A 830 -2.64 24.45 -28.65
CA HIS A 830 -1.83 23.34 -28.13
C HIS A 830 -2.55 22.58 -27.00
N ARG A 831 -1.99 21.43 -26.63
CA ARG A 831 -2.46 20.57 -25.54
C ARG A 831 -1.99 21.12 -24.17
N ALA A 832 -2.87 21.83 -23.47
CA ALA A 832 -2.56 22.56 -22.23
C ALA A 832 -2.08 21.66 -21.09
N GLY A 833 -2.69 20.48 -20.92
CA GLY A 833 -2.31 19.52 -19.88
C GLY A 833 -0.88 19.04 -20.06
N LEU A 834 -0.44 18.80 -21.30
CA LEU A 834 0.96 18.45 -21.58
C LEU A 834 1.92 19.58 -21.18
N ALA A 835 1.61 20.82 -21.55
CA ALA A 835 2.42 21.99 -21.16
C ALA A 835 2.47 22.15 -19.62
N TYR A 836 1.34 22.00 -18.94
CA TYR A 836 1.24 22.01 -17.48
C TYR A 836 2.10 20.92 -16.82
N SER A 837 2.03 19.69 -17.36
CA SER A 837 2.74 18.53 -16.80
C SER A 837 4.25 18.62 -16.86
N ARG A 838 4.80 19.37 -17.84
CA ARG A 838 6.24 19.43 -18.08
C ARG A 838 7.03 19.95 -16.88
N ARG A 839 6.42 20.85 -16.11
CA ARG A 839 7.04 21.48 -14.93
C ARG A 839 6.80 20.68 -13.63
N ALA A 840 6.14 19.51 -13.69
CA ALA A 840 6.00 18.63 -12.54
C ALA A 840 7.37 18.06 -12.10
N GLY A 841 7.77 18.36 -10.87
CA GLY A 841 9.08 18.04 -10.30
C GLY A 841 9.00 17.08 -9.10
N ALA A 842 10.15 16.84 -8.46
CA ALA A 842 10.23 16.10 -7.19
C ALA A 842 10.41 17.10 -6.03
N ARG A 843 9.71 16.90 -4.91
CA ARG A 843 9.94 17.61 -3.64
C ARG A 843 9.94 16.58 -2.51
N GLY A 844 11.11 16.25 -1.99
CA GLY A 844 11.27 15.12 -1.07
C GLY A 844 10.94 13.78 -1.75
N ALA A 845 10.17 12.92 -1.07
CA ALA A 845 9.77 11.62 -1.59
C ALA A 845 8.62 11.66 -2.61
N PHE A 846 8.01 12.83 -2.85
CA PHE A 846 6.80 12.96 -3.67
C PHE A 846 7.02 13.76 -4.95
N LYS A 847 6.34 13.32 -6.02
CA LYS A 847 6.22 14.06 -7.28
C LYS A 847 5.12 15.11 -7.14
N TRP A 848 5.43 16.34 -7.50
CA TRP A 848 4.60 17.53 -7.31
C TRP A 848 4.29 18.20 -8.66
N TRP A 849 3.08 18.76 -8.82
CA TRP A 849 2.67 19.50 -10.02
C TRP A 849 2.57 21.01 -9.73
N PRO A 850 3.29 21.87 -10.45
CA PRO A 850 3.52 23.28 -10.09
C PRO A 850 2.24 24.11 -9.96
N ASP A 851 2.34 25.22 -9.20
CA ASP A 851 1.44 26.37 -9.34
C ASP A 851 2.05 27.38 -10.32
N SER A 852 1.62 27.35 -11.58
CA SER A 852 2.16 28.26 -12.60
C SER A 852 1.09 28.70 -13.60
N GLY A 853 1.38 29.73 -14.39
CA GLY A 853 0.43 30.32 -15.34
C GLY A 853 -0.14 29.35 -16.39
N GLN A 854 0.53 28.21 -16.66
CA GLN A 854 0.07 27.20 -17.64
C GLN A 854 -1.36 26.69 -17.41
N ARG A 855 -1.87 26.67 -16.17
CA ARG A 855 -3.25 26.21 -15.89
C ARG A 855 -4.31 27.28 -16.13
N GLU A 856 -3.94 28.55 -16.24
CA GLU A 856 -4.88 29.68 -16.38
C GLU A 856 -5.68 29.59 -17.69
N VAL A 857 -5.07 29.10 -18.78
CA VAL A 857 -5.75 28.90 -20.08
C VAL A 857 -6.91 27.88 -20.00
N LEU A 858 -6.95 27.04 -18.96
CA LEU A 858 -8.01 26.08 -18.71
C LEU A 858 -9.16 26.71 -17.92
N TYR A 859 -8.88 27.38 -16.79
CA TYR A 859 -9.91 27.80 -15.84
C TYR A 859 -10.36 29.26 -15.97
N VAL A 860 -9.55 30.15 -16.57
CA VAL A 860 -9.93 31.57 -16.76
C VAL A 860 -11.21 31.71 -17.59
N PRO A 861 -11.38 30.99 -18.72
CA PRO A 861 -12.63 31.04 -19.47
C PRO A 861 -13.85 30.57 -18.67
N LEU A 862 -13.66 29.62 -17.75
CA LEU A 862 -14.72 29.13 -16.86
C LEU A 862 -15.13 30.22 -15.86
N LYS A 863 -14.13 30.86 -15.23
CA LYS A 863 -14.34 31.97 -14.30
C LYS A 863 -15.06 33.14 -14.96
N GLU A 864 -14.65 33.54 -16.16
CA GLU A 864 -15.28 34.62 -16.94
C GLU A 864 -16.69 34.28 -17.41
N ALA A 865 -16.99 33.00 -17.59
CA ALA A 865 -18.34 32.52 -17.87
C ALA A 865 -19.22 32.38 -16.63
N GLY A 866 -18.68 32.66 -15.43
CA GLY A 866 -19.42 32.54 -14.17
C GLY A 866 -19.67 31.10 -13.73
N VAL A 867 -18.88 30.14 -14.23
CA VAL A 867 -18.99 28.74 -13.79
C VAL A 867 -18.66 28.66 -12.30
N GLY A 868 -19.59 28.11 -11.51
CA GLY A 868 -19.47 28.10 -10.06
C GLY A 868 -18.46 27.06 -9.54
N GLN A 869 -17.69 27.45 -8.51
CA GLN A 869 -16.92 26.54 -7.66
C GLN A 869 -17.71 26.29 -6.38
N ASP A 870 -17.85 25.04 -5.94
CA ASP A 870 -18.61 24.69 -4.72
C ASP A 870 -17.76 24.69 -3.45
N LEU A 871 -16.45 24.59 -3.63
CA LEU A 871 -15.44 24.56 -2.57
C LEU A 871 -14.23 25.33 -3.07
N VAL A 872 -13.67 26.22 -2.26
CA VAL A 872 -12.43 26.95 -2.56
C VAL A 872 -11.57 26.99 -1.30
N VAL A 873 -10.27 26.80 -1.46
CA VAL A 873 -9.29 27.00 -0.38
C VAL A 873 -8.34 28.11 -0.77
N SER A 874 -8.08 29.05 0.16
CA SER A 874 -7.26 30.25 -0.10
C SER A 874 -5.79 29.95 -0.37
N GLY A 875 -5.27 28.84 0.17
CA GLY A 875 -3.90 28.42 -0.03
C GLY A 875 -3.75 27.66 -1.36
N PRO A 876 -2.73 27.98 -2.17
CA PRO A 876 -2.43 27.14 -3.31
C PRO A 876 -1.94 25.78 -2.81
N LEU A 877 -2.16 24.76 -3.63
CA LEU A 877 -1.59 23.44 -3.41
C LEU A 877 -2.12 22.73 -2.15
N VAL A 878 -3.31 23.13 -1.71
CA VAL A 878 -4.14 22.35 -0.81
C VAL A 878 -5.25 21.78 -1.66
N MET A 879 -5.26 20.46 -1.89
CA MET A 879 -6.44 19.86 -2.51
C MET A 879 -7.55 19.78 -1.46
N ALA A 880 -8.79 19.80 -1.94
CA ALA A 880 -9.95 19.64 -1.09
C ALA A 880 -11.06 18.90 -1.83
N SER A 881 -11.76 18.01 -1.14
CA SER A 881 -12.90 17.28 -1.70
C SER A 881 -14.06 17.29 -0.72
N ALA A 882 -15.26 17.58 -1.20
CA ALA A 882 -16.48 17.61 -0.39
C ALA A 882 -17.38 16.41 -0.72
N LEU A 883 -17.67 15.61 0.31
CA LEU A 883 -18.62 14.49 0.26
C LEU A 883 -19.85 14.86 1.07
N SER A 884 -21.03 14.83 0.45
CA SER A 884 -22.26 15.38 1.03
C SER A 884 -23.40 14.37 1.09
N THR A 885 -24.19 14.48 2.14
CA THR A 885 -25.50 13.85 2.30
C THR A 885 -26.55 14.94 2.42
N GLU A 886 -27.79 14.64 2.81
CA GLU A 886 -28.75 15.65 3.27
C GLU A 886 -28.43 16.17 4.68
N ALA A 887 -27.82 15.34 5.54
CA ALA A 887 -27.51 15.66 6.93
C ALA A 887 -26.25 16.53 7.13
N GLY A 888 -25.31 16.51 6.18
CA GLY A 888 -24.10 17.31 6.26
C GLY A 888 -23.13 17.11 5.11
N THR A 889 -21.91 17.61 5.28
CA THR A 889 -20.79 17.49 4.34
C THR A 889 -19.49 17.25 5.10
N VAL A 890 -18.67 16.32 4.62
CA VAL A 890 -17.28 16.15 5.06
C VAL A 890 -16.37 16.74 3.99
N VAL A 891 -15.48 17.65 4.39
CA VAL A 891 -14.42 18.21 3.55
C VAL A 891 -13.11 17.52 3.94
N ILE A 892 -12.50 16.83 2.98
CA ILE A 892 -11.20 16.18 3.16
C ILE A 892 -10.14 17.11 2.57
N LEU A 893 -9.15 17.49 3.37
CA LEU A 893 -8.11 18.44 3.04
C LEU A 893 -6.76 17.73 2.93
N TYR A 894 -6.08 17.98 1.81
CA TYR A 894 -4.78 17.40 1.49
C TYR A 894 -3.75 18.50 1.45
N ASN A 895 -2.80 18.44 2.38
CA ASN A 895 -1.67 19.32 2.29
C ASN A 895 -0.62 18.73 1.36
N MET A 896 -0.32 19.45 0.29
CA MET A 896 0.68 19.02 -0.67
C MET A 896 2.02 19.73 -0.47
N HIS A 897 2.08 20.63 0.52
CA HIS A 897 3.33 21.12 1.06
C HIS A 897 3.89 20.12 2.07
N ALA A 898 5.22 20.04 2.12
CA ALA A 898 5.91 19.27 3.16
C ALA A 898 5.69 19.85 4.56
N GLU A 899 5.33 21.13 4.64
CA GLU A 899 5.15 21.90 5.87
C GLU A 899 3.67 22.19 6.12
N ALA A 900 3.32 22.38 7.39
CA ALA A 900 1.97 22.79 7.77
C ALA A 900 1.61 24.14 7.14
N GLN A 901 0.35 24.29 6.74
CA GLN A 901 -0.18 25.53 6.18
C GLN A 901 -1.01 26.27 7.24
N THR A 902 -0.74 27.56 7.41
CA THR A 902 -1.42 28.44 8.38
C THR A 902 -2.30 29.46 7.65
N ASN A 903 -3.32 29.99 8.33
CA ASN A 903 -4.21 31.04 7.79
C ASN A 903 -4.99 30.62 6.53
N LEU A 904 -5.31 29.34 6.40
CA LEU A 904 -6.19 28.87 5.34
C LEU A 904 -7.63 29.32 5.60
N VAL A 905 -8.29 29.71 4.53
CA VAL A 905 -9.73 29.97 4.48
C VAL A 905 -10.34 28.93 3.55
N VAL A 906 -11.32 28.19 4.04
CA VAL A 906 -12.09 27.23 3.26
C VAL A 906 -13.50 27.79 3.10
N SER A 907 -13.90 28.02 1.86
CA SER A 907 -15.22 28.49 1.47
C SER A 907 -15.99 27.34 0.85
N LEU A 908 -17.08 26.92 1.47
CA LEU A 908 -17.92 25.79 1.07
C LEU A 908 -19.37 26.25 0.88
N LYS A 909 -19.94 26.07 -0.32
CA LYS A 909 -21.38 26.31 -0.50
C LYS A 909 -22.20 25.32 0.33
N GLU A 910 -23.23 25.79 1.01
CA GLU A 910 -24.13 24.95 1.79
C GLU A 910 -25.58 25.43 1.61
N PRO A 911 -26.54 24.52 1.37
CA PRO A 911 -27.93 24.90 1.16
C PRO A 911 -28.53 25.61 2.37
N ASP A 912 -28.07 25.25 3.58
CA ASP A 912 -28.58 25.75 4.85
C ASP A 912 -27.45 26.11 5.81
N ARG A 913 -27.78 26.90 6.85
CA ARG A 913 -26.85 27.20 7.93
C ARG A 913 -26.47 25.90 8.67
N PRO A 914 -25.18 25.60 8.87
CA PRO A 914 -24.78 24.43 9.65
C PRO A 914 -25.27 24.50 11.10
N HIS A 915 -25.65 23.34 11.63
CA HIS A 915 -25.82 23.08 13.06
C HIS A 915 -24.47 23.11 13.78
N SER A 916 -23.45 22.47 13.20
CA SER A 916 -22.08 22.52 13.72
C SER A 916 -21.04 22.40 12.61
N VAL A 917 -19.85 22.92 12.86
CA VAL A 917 -18.66 22.74 12.03
C VAL A 917 -17.55 22.29 12.95
N GLN A 918 -16.96 21.13 12.68
CA GLN A 918 -15.94 20.53 13.53
C GLN A 918 -14.75 20.07 12.72
N TRP A 919 -13.56 20.23 13.27
CA TRP A 919 -12.29 19.85 12.71
C TRP A 919 -11.79 18.55 13.36
N CYS A 920 -11.26 17.63 12.56
CA CYS A 920 -10.57 16.43 13.05
C CYS A 920 -9.09 16.48 12.66
N GLY A 921 -8.25 16.80 13.64
CA GLY A 921 -6.82 17.00 13.47
C GLY A 921 -5.96 15.78 13.85
N TRP A 922 -4.68 16.05 14.12
CA TRP A 922 -3.69 15.03 14.47
C TRP A 922 -4.06 14.22 15.73
N ASP A 923 -4.76 14.83 16.67
CA ASP A 923 -5.22 14.22 17.92
C ASP A 923 -6.43 13.29 17.76
N ARG A 924 -6.99 13.21 16.53
CA ARG A 924 -8.13 12.36 16.15
C ARG A 924 -9.40 12.67 16.95
N ARG A 925 -9.57 13.90 17.42
CA ARG A 925 -10.78 14.36 18.10
C ARG A 925 -11.51 15.37 17.24
N LEU A 926 -12.84 15.33 17.29
CA LEU A 926 -13.66 16.41 16.74
C LEU A 926 -13.64 17.59 17.71
N VAL A 927 -13.21 18.74 17.21
CA VAL A 927 -13.18 20.01 17.94
C VAL A 927 -13.98 21.03 17.15
N ASP A 928 -14.80 21.82 17.82
CA ASP A 928 -15.60 22.87 17.19
C ASP A 928 -14.68 23.89 16.48
N LEU A 929 -15.03 24.22 15.25
CA LEU A 929 -14.30 25.16 14.41
C LEU A 929 -15.15 26.41 14.18
N PRO A 930 -14.63 27.62 14.44
CA PRO A 930 -15.34 28.86 14.12
C PRO A 930 -15.66 28.96 12.63
N TYR A 931 -16.87 29.41 12.30
CA TYR A 931 -17.31 29.61 10.92
C TYR A 931 -18.25 30.81 10.80
N ALA A 932 -18.28 31.40 9.61
CA ALA A 932 -19.30 32.34 9.17
C ALA A 932 -20.23 31.65 8.17
N TYR A 933 -21.53 31.98 8.20
CA TYR A 933 -22.48 31.55 7.18
C TYR A 933 -23.16 32.77 6.56
N THR A 934 -22.85 33.04 5.29
CA THR A 934 -23.36 34.20 4.56
C THR A 934 -23.67 33.81 3.12
N ASN A 935 -24.85 34.18 2.62
CA ASN A 935 -25.27 33.96 1.22
C ASN A 935 -25.12 32.50 0.74
N GLY A 936 -25.49 31.52 1.57
CA GLY A 936 -25.38 30.10 1.21
C GLY A 936 -23.95 29.56 1.21
N CYS A 937 -23.01 30.24 1.89
CA CYS A 937 -21.62 29.82 1.98
C CYS A 937 -21.16 29.74 3.43
N VAL A 938 -20.50 28.64 3.79
CA VAL A 938 -19.78 28.43 5.04
C VAL A 938 -18.32 28.77 4.82
N GLU A 939 -17.84 29.78 5.53
CA GLU A 939 -16.43 30.17 5.54
C GLU A 939 -15.78 29.73 6.85
N MET A 940 -14.72 28.92 6.73
CA MET A 940 -13.99 28.30 7.84
C MET A 940 -12.54 28.78 7.83
N SER A 941 -12.03 29.20 8.99
CA SER A 941 -10.66 29.70 9.13
C SER A 941 -10.11 29.41 10.54
N GLY A 942 -8.90 29.86 10.84
CA GLY A 942 -8.32 29.76 12.19
C GLY A 942 -7.80 28.37 12.55
N PHE A 943 -7.53 27.51 11.57
CA PHE A 943 -6.92 26.20 11.77
C PHE A 943 -5.57 26.09 11.03
N ASN A 944 -4.71 25.20 11.53
CA ASN A 944 -3.42 24.87 10.92
C ASN A 944 -3.53 23.49 10.25
N LEU A 945 -3.43 23.45 8.92
CA LEU A 945 -3.48 22.20 8.18
C LEU A 945 -2.11 21.50 8.26
N PRO A 946 -1.98 20.34 8.93
CA PRO A 946 -0.71 19.64 9.03
C PRO A 946 -0.22 19.15 7.65
N GLY A 947 1.07 18.85 7.52
CA GLY A 947 1.65 18.27 6.29
C GLY A 947 0.99 16.96 5.83
N SER A 948 0.25 16.29 6.71
CA SER A 948 -0.47 15.05 6.43
C SER A 948 -1.88 15.23 5.87
N GLY A 949 -2.47 16.42 5.96
CA GLY A 949 -3.92 16.63 5.72
C GLY A 949 -4.81 16.37 6.93
N ALA A 950 -6.10 16.63 6.78
CA ALA A 950 -7.12 16.54 7.84
C ALA A 950 -8.55 16.48 7.27
N MET A 951 -9.56 16.33 8.13
CA MET A 951 -10.98 16.42 7.75
C MET A 951 -11.73 17.50 8.53
N ILE A 952 -12.70 18.13 7.88
CA ILE A 952 -13.73 18.97 8.50
C ILE A 952 -15.08 18.32 8.28
N VAL A 953 -15.91 18.25 9.33
CA VAL A 953 -17.31 17.82 9.22
C VAL A 953 -18.22 19.03 9.47
N VAL A 954 -19.07 19.31 8.49
CA VAL A 954 -20.13 20.32 8.52
C VAL A 954 -21.45 19.58 8.67
N ARG A 955 -22.11 19.74 9.82
CA ARG A 955 -23.39 19.08 10.11
C ARG A 955 -24.52 20.08 9.96
N ARG A 956 -25.58 19.72 9.24
CA ARG A 956 -26.85 20.47 9.18
C ARG A 956 -27.86 19.92 10.19
N THR A 957 -27.73 18.66 10.57
CA THR A 957 -28.49 18.05 11.68
C THR A 957 -27.54 17.53 12.76
N PRO A 958 -27.99 17.38 14.02
CA PRO A 958 -27.18 16.74 15.06
C PRO A 958 -26.67 15.36 14.63
N ALA A 959 -25.50 14.97 15.14
CA ALA A 959 -24.97 13.63 14.91
C ALA A 959 -25.96 12.58 15.47
N PRO A 960 -26.15 11.45 14.79
CA PRO A 960 -26.97 10.37 15.32
C PRO A 960 -26.35 9.80 16.59
N ALA A 961 -27.18 9.23 17.47
CA ALA A 961 -26.69 8.50 18.63
C ALA A 961 -25.76 7.35 18.20
N ASP A 962 -24.64 7.18 18.91
CA ASP A 962 -23.64 6.15 18.62
C ASP A 962 -23.47 5.23 19.83
N ASP A 963 -23.99 4.01 19.72
CA ASP A 963 -23.93 2.98 20.77
C ASP A 963 -22.74 2.03 20.60
N ARG A 964 -21.84 2.26 19.64
CA ARG A 964 -20.76 1.30 19.31
C ARG A 964 -19.84 1.03 20.50
N LEU A 965 -19.49 2.03 21.30
CA LEU A 965 -18.66 1.83 22.50
C LEU A 965 -19.37 0.99 23.56
N ASN A 966 -20.67 1.22 23.78
CA ASN A 966 -21.46 0.41 24.72
C ASN A 966 -21.64 -1.02 24.20
N ILE A 967 -21.80 -1.22 22.89
CA ILE A 967 -21.81 -2.56 22.28
C ILE A 967 -20.47 -3.25 22.52
N MET A 968 -19.35 -2.55 22.31
CA MET A 968 -18.01 -3.09 22.60
C MET A 968 -17.87 -3.46 24.08
N GLN A 969 -18.35 -2.62 25.00
CA GLN A 969 -18.34 -2.92 26.44
C GLN A 969 -19.17 -4.16 26.76
N ARG A 970 -20.43 -4.23 26.30
CA ARG A 970 -21.31 -5.38 26.55
C ARG A 970 -20.73 -6.68 25.97
N ASN A 971 -20.11 -6.60 24.79
CA ASN A 971 -19.42 -7.75 24.19
C ASN A 971 -18.22 -8.18 25.04
N ALA A 972 -17.38 -7.24 25.49
CA ALA A 972 -16.27 -7.56 26.38
C ALA A 972 -16.75 -8.19 27.69
N GLU A 973 -17.82 -7.66 28.30
CA GLU A 973 -18.42 -8.21 29.52
C GLU A 973 -18.98 -9.62 29.33
N ARG A 974 -19.65 -9.87 28.20
CA ARG A 974 -20.13 -11.21 27.81
C ARG A 974 -18.97 -12.16 27.62
N ASP A 975 -17.96 -11.76 26.84
CA ASP A 975 -16.86 -12.61 26.41
C ASP A 975 -15.95 -12.99 27.58
N LEU A 976 -15.78 -12.11 28.57
CA LEU A 976 -15.10 -12.40 29.84
C LEU A 976 -15.77 -13.54 30.65
N GLY A 977 -17.03 -13.86 30.39
CA GLY A 977 -17.77 -14.96 31.03
C GLY A 977 -18.02 -16.17 30.15
N SER A 978 -17.41 -16.23 28.96
CA SER A 978 -17.59 -17.32 27.98
C SER A 978 -16.69 -18.51 28.28
N ASP A 979 -17.13 -19.75 28.05
CA ASP A 979 -16.26 -20.94 28.14
C ASP A 979 -15.28 -21.07 26.97
N ASP A 980 -15.42 -20.24 25.93
CA ASP A 980 -14.50 -20.19 24.80
C ASP A 980 -13.29 -19.30 25.10
N TRP A 981 -12.09 -19.90 25.12
CA TRP A 981 -10.86 -19.18 25.44
C TRP A 981 -10.56 -18.03 24.46
N GLN A 982 -10.97 -18.13 23.19
CA GLN A 982 -10.80 -17.06 22.21
C GLN A 982 -11.67 -15.86 22.54
N ALA A 983 -12.93 -16.10 22.94
CA ALA A 983 -13.81 -15.07 23.46
C ALA A 983 -13.23 -14.44 24.72
N MET A 984 -12.86 -15.23 25.75
CA MET A 984 -12.26 -14.70 26.98
C MET A 984 -11.02 -13.84 26.69
N SER A 985 -10.14 -14.29 25.78
CA SER A 985 -8.94 -13.54 25.38
C SER A 985 -9.29 -12.20 24.71
N ALA A 986 -10.28 -12.19 23.82
CA ALA A 986 -10.77 -10.98 23.17
C ALA A 986 -11.41 -10.02 24.18
N GLY A 987 -12.32 -10.51 25.04
CA GLY A 987 -12.96 -9.71 26.07
C GLY A 987 -11.97 -9.11 27.07
N ALA A 988 -10.99 -9.90 27.52
CA ALA A 988 -9.89 -9.42 28.36
C ALA A 988 -9.09 -8.32 27.67
N TRP A 989 -8.76 -8.50 26.39
CA TRP A 989 -8.00 -7.54 25.61
C TRP A 989 -8.74 -6.21 25.40
N PHE A 990 -10.04 -6.24 25.07
CA PHE A 990 -10.86 -5.03 24.95
C PHE A 990 -10.96 -4.26 26.26
N ALA A 991 -11.17 -4.95 27.39
CA ALA A 991 -11.23 -4.34 28.72
C ALA A 991 -9.98 -3.52 29.05
N GLY A 992 -8.80 -3.94 28.56
CA GLY A 992 -7.54 -3.25 28.78
C GLY A 992 -7.40 -1.87 28.13
N PHE A 993 -8.32 -1.43 27.27
CA PHE A 993 -8.26 -0.12 26.60
C PHE A 993 -9.13 0.95 27.27
N PHE A 994 -10.06 0.54 28.14
CA PHE A 994 -11.13 1.40 28.67
C PHE A 994 -11.20 1.28 30.19
N ALA A 995 -10.48 2.14 30.90
CA ALA A 995 -10.44 2.12 32.36
C ALA A 995 -11.82 2.42 32.99
N ASP A 996 -12.62 3.23 32.31
CA ASP A 996 -13.99 3.61 32.69
C ASP A 996 -14.99 2.45 32.64
N TRP A 997 -14.68 1.36 31.96
CA TRP A 997 -15.50 0.14 32.02
C TRP A 997 -15.40 -0.59 33.36
N ASN A 998 -14.42 -0.27 34.21
CA ASN A 998 -14.24 -0.83 35.55
C ASN A 998 -14.15 -2.38 35.58
N LEU A 999 -13.55 -2.98 34.55
CA LEU A 999 -13.44 -4.45 34.42
C LEU A 999 -12.16 -5.04 35.02
N GLY A 1000 -11.29 -4.23 35.65
CA GLY A 1000 -9.98 -4.67 36.16
C GLY A 1000 -10.04 -5.88 37.11
N ASP A 1001 -11.00 -5.91 38.03
CA ASP A 1001 -11.17 -7.04 38.96
C ASP A 1001 -11.55 -8.35 38.26
N ARG A 1002 -12.29 -8.27 37.14
CA ARG A 1002 -12.67 -9.44 36.34
C ARG A 1002 -11.49 -10.01 35.55
N LEU A 1003 -10.41 -9.27 35.36
CA LEU A 1003 -9.20 -9.73 34.69
C LEU A 1003 -8.28 -10.53 35.61
N ILE A 1004 -8.35 -10.32 36.92
CA ILE A 1004 -7.45 -10.98 37.90
C ILE A 1004 -7.56 -12.51 37.84
N PRO A 1005 -8.76 -13.13 37.87
CA PRO A 1005 -8.88 -14.60 37.81
C PRO A 1005 -8.35 -15.20 36.51
N LEU A 1006 -8.34 -14.42 35.42
CA LEU A 1006 -7.89 -14.88 34.11
C LEU A 1006 -6.37 -15.06 34.04
N LEU A 1007 -5.60 -14.51 34.97
CA LEU A 1007 -4.15 -14.71 35.07
C LEU A 1007 -3.75 -16.17 35.34
N THR A 1008 -4.68 -17.01 35.78
CA THR A 1008 -4.45 -18.44 36.04
C THR A 1008 -5.28 -19.36 35.14
N HIS A 1009 -5.86 -18.83 34.06
CA HIS A 1009 -6.64 -19.61 33.09
C HIS A 1009 -5.79 -20.70 32.43
N GLU A 1010 -6.37 -21.84 32.03
CA GLU A 1010 -5.62 -22.96 31.43
C GLU A 1010 -4.95 -22.58 30.10
N HIS A 1011 -5.64 -21.79 29.28
CA HIS A 1011 -5.16 -21.34 27.99
C HIS A 1011 -4.28 -20.09 28.12
N TRP A 1012 -3.06 -20.16 27.57
CA TRP A 1012 -2.04 -19.10 27.68
C TRP A 1012 -2.51 -17.75 27.12
N ALA A 1013 -3.29 -17.74 26.03
CA ALA A 1013 -3.71 -16.50 25.37
C ALA A 1013 -4.62 -15.65 26.27
N VAL A 1014 -5.43 -16.30 27.11
CA VAL A 1014 -6.29 -15.64 28.10
C VAL A 1014 -5.44 -15.00 29.19
N ARG A 1015 -4.49 -15.76 29.76
CA ARG A 1015 -3.54 -15.24 30.77
C ARG A 1015 -2.76 -14.04 30.26
N ARG A 1016 -2.29 -14.13 29.01
CA ARG A 1016 -1.55 -13.08 28.33
C ARG A 1016 -2.37 -11.81 28.13
N SER A 1017 -3.57 -11.92 27.56
CA SER A 1017 -4.48 -10.78 27.36
C SER A 1017 -4.88 -10.12 28.67
N ALA A 1018 -5.09 -10.89 29.73
CA ALA A 1018 -5.37 -10.38 31.06
C ALA A 1018 -4.18 -9.60 31.63
N ALA A 1019 -2.98 -10.18 31.60
CA ALA A 1019 -1.75 -9.53 32.08
C ALA A 1019 -1.48 -8.22 31.35
N GLU A 1020 -1.50 -8.24 30.01
CA GLU A 1020 -1.30 -7.06 29.18
C GLU A 1020 -2.29 -5.95 29.54
N SER A 1021 -3.57 -6.30 29.67
CA SER A 1021 -4.65 -5.36 29.97
C SER A 1021 -4.53 -4.76 31.36
N LEU A 1022 -4.22 -5.58 32.37
CA LEU A 1022 -3.96 -5.11 33.74
C LEU A 1022 -2.75 -4.17 33.81
N GLY A 1023 -1.69 -4.47 33.05
CA GLY A 1023 -0.53 -3.61 32.90
C GLY A 1023 -0.86 -2.28 32.23
N ARG A 1024 -1.65 -2.30 31.15
CA ARG A 1024 -2.07 -1.09 30.41
C ARG A 1024 -2.98 -0.18 31.24
N LEU A 1025 -3.88 -0.76 32.02
CA LEU A 1025 -4.74 -0.05 32.96
C LEU A 1025 -4.02 0.44 34.22
N GLU A 1026 -2.76 0.04 34.41
CA GLU A 1026 -1.99 0.25 35.64
C GLU A 1026 -2.76 -0.20 36.91
N PHE A 1027 -3.51 -1.30 36.80
CA PHE A 1027 -4.45 -1.77 37.82
C PHE A 1027 -3.75 -2.38 39.04
N LYS A 1028 -3.40 -1.52 40.02
CA LYS A 1028 -2.66 -1.89 41.24
C LYS A 1028 -3.22 -3.07 42.03
N PRO A 1029 -4.55 -3.29 42.17
CA PRO A 1029 -5.08 -4.44 42.91
C PRO A 1029 -4.60 -5.80 42.38
N ALA A 1030 -4.24 -5.89 41.09
CA ALA A 1030 -3.75 -7.12 40.49
C ALA A 1030 -2.31 -7.50 40.88
N LEU A 1031 -1.55 -6.64 41.56
CA LEU A 1031 -0.11 -6.83 41.78
C LEU A 1031 0.23 -8.20 42.39
N LYS A 1032 -0.48 -8.61 43.45
CA LYS A 1032 -0.24 -9.89 44.13
C LYS A 1032 -0.57 -11.09 43.24
N ALA A 1033 -1.69 -11.02 42.53
CA ALA A 1033 -2.11 -12.08 41.62
C ALA A 1033 -1.16 -12.21 40.42
N LEU A 1034 -0.69 -11.08 39.88
CA LEU A 1034 0.28 -11.03 38.79
C LEU A 1034 1.62 -11.65 39.19
N GLN A 1035 2.14 -11.31 40.38
CA GLN A 1035 3.36 -11.93 40.91
C GLN A 1035 3.20 -13.44 41.08
N ALA A 1036 2.05 -13.90 41.61
CA ALA A 1036 1.76 -15.32 41.79
C ALA A 1036 1.58 -16.08 40.46
N ALA A 1037 1.01 -15.44 39.44
CA ALA A 1037 0.90 -15.99 38.10
C ALA A 1037 2.27 -16.14 37.44
N LEU A 1038 3.12 -15.11 37.55
CA LEU A 1038 4.48 -15.09 37.01
C LEU A 1038 5.37 -16.19 37.62
N ASP A 1039 5.14 -16.56 38.88
CA ASP A 1039 5.85 -17.66 39.54
C ASP A 1039 5.50 -19.07 38.98
N LYS A 1040 4.34 -19.21 38.32
CA LYS A 1040 3.80 -20.50 37.84
C LYS A 1040 3.70 -20.58 36.33
N GLU A 1041 4.03 -19.51 35.62
CA GLU A 1041 3.82 -19.42 34.18
C GLU A 1041 4.79 -20.32 33.41
N THR A 1042 4.24 -21.06 32.45
CA THR A 1042 4.97 -22.05 31.64
C THR A 1042 5.01 -21.68 30.16
N ASP A 1043 4.10 -20.82 29.68
CA ASP A 1043 4.15 -20.29 28.32
C ASP A 1043 5.03 -19.03 28.28
N SER A 1044 6.04 -19.05 27.43
CA SER A 1044 7.05 -18.01 27.33
C SER A 1044 6.51 -16.63 26.96
N HIS A 1045 5.46 -16.54 26.14
CA HIS A 1045 4.86 -15.26 25.79
C HIS A 1045 4.01 -14.71 26.94
N ALA A 1046 3.20 -15.54 27.58
CA ALA A 1046 2.44 -15.14 28.75
C ALA A 1046 3.36 -14.70 29.90
N LEU A 1047 4.50 -15.37 30.10
CA LEU A 1047 5.51 -15.01 31.10
C LEU A 1047 6.07 -13.61 30.84
N VAL A 1048 6.47 -13.33 29.60
CA VAL A 1048 7.01 -12.03 29.20
C VAL A 1048 5.95 -10.92 29.34
N ASP A 1049 4.70 -11.17 28.96
CA ASP A 1049 3.65 -10.16 29.06
C ASP A 1049 3.22 -9.90 30.53
N GLN A 1050 3.27 -10.91 31.39
CA GLN A 1050 3.15 -10.73 32.85
C GLN A 1050 4.31 -9.91 33.43
N LEU A 1051 5.54 -10.13 32.95
CA LEU A 1051 6.70 -9.36 33.35
C LEU A 1051 6.62 -7.90 32.85
N ASP A 1052 6.16 -7.66 31.62
CA ASP A 1052 5.93 -6.30 31.09
C ASP A 1052 4.86 -5.57 31.90
N ALA A 1053 3.74 -6.24 32.20
CA ALA A 1053 2.69 -5.69 33.05
C ALA A 1053 3.23 -5.35 34.45
N LEU A 1054 4.03 -6.22 35.05
CA LEU A 1054 4.66 -5.97 36.35
C LEU A 1054 5.60 -4.76 36.29
N SER A 1055 6.30 -4.54 35.18
CA SER A 1055 7.18 -3.37 35.00
C SER A 1055 6.44 -2.03 35.04
N ARG A 1056 5.12 -2.03 34.82
CA ARG A 1056 4.25 -0.85 34.94
C ARG A 1056 3.70 -0.71 36.36
N LEU A 1057 3.41 -1.83 37.03
CA LEU A 1057 2.83 -1.83 38.37
C LEU A 1057 3.86 -1.69 39.49
N ASP A 1058 4.98 -2.38 39.39
CA ASP A 1058 6.11 -2.41 40.32
C ASP A 1058 7.45 -2.54 39.55
N PRO A 1059 8.01 -1.40 39.09
CA PRO A 1059 9.25 -1.37 38.31
C PRO A 1059 10.45 -2.03 39.02
N LYS A 1060 10.53 -1.89 40.35
CA LYS A 1060 11.66 -2.42 41.14
C LYS A 1060 11.64 -3.93 41.18
N GLU A 1061 10.46 -4.50 41.47
CA GLU A 1061 10.29 -5.94 41.45
C GLU A 1061 10.46 -6.50 40.04
N ALA A 1062 9.92 -5.84 39.02
CA ALA A 1062 10.10 -6.23 37.64
C ALA A 1062 11.58 -6.28 37.23
N ALA A 1063 12.40 -5.31 37.63
CA ALA A 1063 13.84 -5.32 37.34
C ALA A 1063 14.53 -6.53 37.99
N ARG A 1064 14.16 -6.90 39.22
CA ARG A 1064 14.66 -8.10 39.89
C ARG A 1064 14.26 -9.37 39.15
N ARG A 1065 13.00 -9.47 38.76
CA ARG A 1065 12.46 -10.62 38.00
C ARG A 1065 13.08 -10.73 36.61
N ALA A 1066 13.23 -9.61 35.90
CA ALA A 1066 13.84 -9.56 34.57
C ALA A 1066 15.29 -10.06 34.59
N ARG A 1067 16.09 -9.69 35.60
CA ARG A 1067 17.45 -10.24 35.78
C ARG A 1067 17.46 -11.76 35.95
N ARG A 1068 16.51 -12.32 36.69
CA ARG A 1068 16.35 -13.78 36.80
C ARG A 1068 15.92 -14.42 35.47
N CYS A 1069 14.98 -13.81 34.77
CA CYS A 1069 14.52 -14.27 33.45
C CYS A 1069 15.58 -14.16 32.36
N ALA A 1070 16.60 -13.31 32.51
CA ALA A 1070 17.75 -13.24 31.61
C ALA A 1070 18.58 -14.54 31.57
N GLU A 1071 18.38 -15.44 32.54
CA GLU A 1071 19.02 -16.76 32.60
C GLU A 1071 18.08 -17.91 32.18
N HIS A 1072 16.83 -17.62 31.78
CA HIS A 1072 15.81 -18.59 31.43
C HIS A 1072 16.26 -19.54 30.29
N PRO A 1073 15.88 -20.84 30.28
CA PRO A 1073 16.27 -21.77 29.21
C PRO A 1073 15.74 -21.39 27.82
N ASP A 1074 14.53 -20.83 27.76
CA ASP A 1074 13.98 -20.30 26.51
C ASP A 1074 14.65 -18.97 26.11
N TRP A 1075 15.21 -18.96 24.90
CA TRP A 1075 15.85 -17.80 24.28
C TRP A 1075 14.93 -16.58 24.19
N PHE A 1076 13.66 -16.76 23.83
CA PHE A 1076 12.69 -15.68 23.70
C PHE A 1076 12.50 -14.94 25.02
N VAL A 1077 12.33 -15.69 26.12
CA VAL A 1077 12.17 -15.12 27.47
C VAL A 1077 13.42 -14.33 27.88
N ARG A 1078 14.62 -14.88 27.65
CA ARG A 1078 15.88 -14.18 27.97
C ARG A 1078 15.95 -12.84 27.24
N ASN A 1079 15.71 -12.86 25.92
CA ASN A 1079 15.85 -11.69 25.08
C ASN A 1079 14.84 -10.59 25.42
N GLU A 1080 13.57 -10.94 25.64
CA GLU A 1080 12.56 -9.97 26.05
C GLU A 1080 12.77 -9.46 27.48
N ALA A 1081 13.23 -10.31 28.41
CA ALA A 1081 13.58 -9.87 29.76
C ALA A 1081 14.74 -8.87 29.77
N LYS A 1082 15.78 -9.09 28.95
CA LYS A 1082 16.88 -8.13 28.76
C LYS A 1082 16.36 -6.78 28.25
N ARG A 1083 15.41 -6.78 27.29
CA ARG A 1083 14.77 -5.55 26.79
C ARG A 1083 13.96 -4.82 27.86
N ILE A 1084 13.19 -5.55 28.66
CA ILE A 1084 12.42 -4.98 29.78
C ILE A 1084 13.36 -4.37 30.82
N ALA A 1085 14.43 -5.08 31.21
CA ALA A 1085 15.44 -4.57 32.13
C ALA A 1085 16.10 -3.29 31.60
N ALA A 1086 16.55 -3.28 30.34
CA ALA A 1086 17.16 -2.11 29.73
C ALA A 1086 16.21 -0.90 29.65
N ARG A 1087 14.89 -1.12 29.50
CA ARG A 1087 13.88 -0.05 29.55
C ARG A 1087 13.71 0.50 30.96
N LEU A 1088 13.80 -0.36 31.98
CA LEU A 1088 13.69 0.00 33.39
C LEU A 1088 14.93 0.76 33.88
N ASP A 1089 16.13 0.39 33.43
CA ASP A 1089 17.38 1.08 33.80
C ASP A 1089 17.49 2.50 33.21
N LYS A 1090 16.70 2.81 32.17
CA LYS A 1090 16.60 4.13 31.54
C LYS A 1090 15.56 5.06 32.19
N ARG A 1091 14.72 4.54 33.09
CA ARG A 1091 13.69 5.28 33.82
C ARG A 1091 14.15 5.59 35.23
#